data_AF-A0AAW2I0H3-F1
#
_entry.id   AF-A0AAW2I0H3-F1
#
_cell.length_a   1.000
_cell.length_b   1.000
_cell.length_c   1.000
_cell.angle_alpha   90.00
_cell.angle_beta   90.00
_cell.angle_gamma   90.00
#
_symmetry.space_group_name_H-M   'P 1'
#
loop_
_entity.id
_entity.type
_entity.pdbx_description
1 polymer ?
#
loop_
_entity_poly.entity_id
_entity_poly.type
_entity_poly.pdbx_seq_one_letter_code
_entity_poly.pdbx_strand_id
1 'polypeptide(L)'
;MWNEDSKLLALLTENTINTTGNKQPGEKSILIYCVNNYHWYCKYSIPFSSDSTIAMKWDQQISNMLHVIVKKDNHVHYNKYEWLWTVHKSKGSLITDKTLVAVVDGTKLLITSFKCGILPPPMCTYSLETSSYINQVGFAPINDPNMSSNDLFIQLSSGLINIYKFECDINKPQEMKHELVGSIDCSNKFVHNINWISSKKFAFCETSCDPVSKPSLNIIELEDFGTNITFRENKYPIDSSIRILKSFTDLKLLLHNSDGYTYMFNEDNEEFTQLHKQKRCLIEMEAFQKDSSYTVFGLDKSNKFYVDDKMITNNITSFHIHQDFLLLTDLKHRLLCVPIEGEMGKPLTETDLNDVSTRRVERGSRIITSLSENTKVILQMPRGNLECIQPRALSFSIIGKLLDKLEYYEAFNIMRLQRINLNLLYDHNPVLFRENVNLFIEQIKDPAWISLFLSELVDEDVTRTMYSVIYKNNATEPSRVEKSKILVVCELLEKELTKMKNADMYVLPLLTTYIKRGETQYLERALTKIKMLKEAENRGEKLAVTFDEAFRYMLYLIDVEDLYKVALGMYDFDLVLLVATKSQKDPKEYLPFLNNLKNLEINYQKFTIDKYLKRYEKALQHLLQCGGDDYFMECLTFIKSHKLYKLALKLVPQTTDRYKQICANYADELLKSHMYEESGIMFSKAGSYSNAIAAFTKSGNWQEVISCSTKLKLTSQEINELYMNLASDLTEAKRFREAAIIYMDYVKNIELAVIALTLGKVFSEAFRIVELHHRDDLLQTHIKPGILDDYRNTKAQLSSFAEIFTSQKKRLRVVREKKLLQSKEFGEGCDMSSEHDSFSECSTVTHSYAGSRTTNRTFRSAKNKRKQERKLLSLKEGSPYEDLALIASLHNIATNCFEMTTDVRELNKSLVKINEEALAEELQKNLETLLKEIEDSKAEIWTADLLSGKQVYGPEATSNSIAASFAQSENASVTHLINPRLLIPPELQNNPRWQLEILKS
;
A
#
# COMPACT_ATOMS: atom_id res chain seq x y z
N MET A 1 -50.64 -6.04 -29.16
CA MET A 1 -49.97 -4.76 -29.47
C MET A 1 -48.64 -4.72 -28.75
N TRP A 2 -47.54 -4.53 -29.49
CA TRP A 2 -46.22 -4.36 -28.91
C TRP A 2 -46.04 -2.94 -28.37
N ASN A 3 -45.28 -2.82 -27.29
CA ASN A 3 -44.79 -1.52 -26.84
C ASN A 3 -43.60 -1.05 -27.71
N GLU A 4 -43.21 0.21 -27.56
CA GLU A 4 -42.20 0.86 -28.42
C GLU A 4 -40.83 0.17 -28.36
N ASP A 5 -40.40 -0.33 -27.20
CA ASP A 5 -39.11 -1.03 -27.05
C ASP A 5 -39.19 -2.56 -27.27
N SER A 6 -40.33 -3.08 -27.72
CA SER A 6 -40.57 -4.50 -28.05
C SER A 6 -40.32 -5.48 -26.90
N LYS A 7 -40.37 -5.03 -25.63
CA LYS A 7 -40.23 -5.89 -24.45
C LYS A 7 -41.56 -6.44 -23.93
N LEU A 8 -42.65 -5.70 -24.14
CA LEU A 8 -43.99 -6.04 -23.65
C LEU A 8 -44.96 -6.21 -24.81
N LEU A 9 -45.73 -7.30 -24.75
CA LEU A 9 -46.83 -7.58 -25.65
C LEU A 9 -48.15 -7.55 -24.86
N ALA A 10 -49.02 -6.61 -25.17
CA ALA A 10 -50.40 -6.59 -24.65
C ALA A 10 -51.34 -7.35 -25.60
N LEU A 11 -52.12 -8.28 -25.08
CA LEU A 11 -53.16 -9.00 -25.83
C LEU A 11 -54.53 -8.71 -25.21
N LEU A 12 -55.48 -8.26 -26.04
CA LEU A 12 -56.90 -8.23 -25.66
C LEU A 12 -57.50 -9.59 -25.97
N THR A 13 -57.98 -10.29 -24.95
CA THR A 13 -58.62 -11.58 -25.08
C THR A 13 -60.08 -11.49 -24.67
N GLU A 14 -60.92 -12.33 -25.27
CA GLU A 14 -62.33 -12.50 -24.93
C GLU A 14 -62.59 -14.00 -24.79
N ASN A 15 -63.03 -14.44 -23.62
CA ASN A 15 -63.20 -15.86 -23.33
C ASN A 15 -64.59 -16.35 -23.77
N THR A 16 -64.71 -16.83 -25.01
CA THR A 16 -66.01 -17.18 -25.62
C THR A 16 -66.58 -18.56 -25.24
N ILE A 17 -66.01 -19.26 -24.24
CA ILE A 17 -66.37 -20.64 -23.91
C ILE A 17 -66.86 -20.74 -22.46
N ASN A 18 -68.17 -20.96 -22.29
CA ASN A 18 -68.75 -21.42 -21.01
C ASN A 18 -68.75 -22.96 -20.94
N THR A 19 -68.74 -23.50 -19.71
CA THR A 19 -68.82 -24.95 -19.38
C THR A 19 -70.03 -25.70 -19.97
N THR A 20 -70.96 -24.98 -20.62
CA THR A 20 -72.19 -25.50 -21.22
C THR A 20 -72.27 -25.34 -22.75
N GLY A 21 -71.21 -24.89 -23.43
CA GLY A 21 -71.12 -24.89 -24.90
C GLY A 21 -71.96 -23.83 -25.64
N ASN A 22 -72.64 -22.92 -24.93
CA ASN A 22 -73.35 -21.80 -25.53
C ASN A 22 -72.44 -20.57 -25.73
N LYS A 23 -72.53 -19.93 -26.90
CA LYS A 23 -71.87 -18.64 -27.22
C LYS A 23 -72.57 -17.48 -26.48
N GLN A 24 -72.03 -17.06 -25.35
CA GLN A 24 -72.33 -15.78 -24.72
C GLN A 24 -71.10 -14.84 -24.84
N PRO A 25 -71.27 -13.51 -24.79
CA PRO A 25 -70.13 -12.59 -24.71
C PRO A 25 -69.27 -12.95 -23.49
N GLY A 26 -68.02 -13.27 -23.75
CA GLY A 26 -67.06 -13.76 -22.77
C GLY A 26 -66.56 -12.66 -21.85
N GLU A 27 -66.02 -13.04 -20.69
CA GLU A 27 -65.19 -12.13 -19.92
C GLU A 27 -63.99 -11.68 -20.78
N LYS A 28 -63.71 -10.38 -20.76
CA LYS A 28 -62.61 -9.79 -21.53
C LYS A 28 -61.44 -9.56 -20.60
N SER A 29 -60.22 -9.75 -21.08
CA SER A 29 -59.03 -9.42 -20.29
C SER A 29 -57.91 -8.86 -21.15
N ILE A 30 -57.09 -8.00 -20.55
CA ILE A 30 -55.81 -7.59 -21.14
C ILE A 30 -54.71 -8.39 -20.47
N LEU A 31 -53.99 -9.18 -21.26
CA LEU A 31 -52.85 -9.96 -20.81
C LEU A 31 -51.54 -9.28 -21.23
N ILE A 32 -50.59 -9.16 -20.32
CA ILE A 32 -49.27 -8.58 -20.57
C ILE A 32 -48.23 -9.70 -20.59
N TYR A 33 -47.58 -9.87 -21.73
CA TYR A 33 -46.55 -10.87 -21.96
C TYR A 33 -45.17 -10.24 -22.12
N CYS A 34 -44.14 -10.95 -21.67
CA CYS A 34 -42.74 -10.66 -21.99
C CYS A 34 -42.01 -11.95 -22.41
N VAL A 35 -40.96 -11.84 -23.22
CA VAL A 35 -40.12 -12.98 -23.62
C VAL A 35 -38.79 -12.93 -22.91
N ASN A 36 -38.36 -14.06 -22.36
CA ASN A 36 -37.01 -14.23 -21.84
C ASN A 36 -36.54 -15.68 -22.00
N ASN A 37 -35.27 -15.93 -22.35
CA ASN A 37 -34.78 -17.28 -22.70
C ASN A 37 -35.69 -18.03 -23.69
N TYR A 38 -36.23 -17.32 -24.70
CA TYR A 38 -37.22 -17.85 -25.67
C TYR A 38 -38.53 -18.39 -25.06
N HIS A 39 -38.77 -18.17 -23.77
CA HIS A 39 -40.02 -18.51 -23.09
C HIS A 39 -40.90 -17.27 -22.94
N TRP A 40 -42.20 -17.43 -23.22
CA TRP A 40 -43.20 -16.39 -23.05
C TRP A 40 -43.77 -16.45 -21.64
N TYR A 41 -43.61 -15.37 -20.88
CA TYR A 41 -44.17 -15.25 -19.54
C TYR A 41 -45.37 -14.31 -19.57
N CYS A 42 -46.53 -14.76 -19.10
CA CYS A 42 -47.65 -13.87 -18.81
C CYS A 42 -47.42 -13.23 -17.43
N LYS A 43 -47.15 -11.92 -17.37
CA LYS A 43 -46.75 -11.22 -16.14
C LYS A 43 -47.87 -10.49 -15.42
N TYR A 44 -48.96 -10.17 -16.13
CA TYR A 44 -50.03 -9.37 -15.57
C TYR A 44 -51.33 -9.58 -16.36
N SER A 45 -52.46 -9.56 -15.68
CA SER A 45 -53.80 -9.67 -16.25
C SER A 45 -54.73 -8.60 -15.68
N ILE A 46 -55.46 -7.93 -16.57
CA ILE A 46 -56.50 -6.95 -16.20
C ILE A 46 -57.84 -7.51 -16.68
N PRO A 47 -58.71 -8.01 -15.78
CA PRO A 47 -60.03 -8.48 -16.16
C PRO A 47 -61.00 -7.31 -16.36
N PHE A 48 -61.95 -7.48 -17.27
CA PHE A 48 -63.03 -6.56 -17.57
C PHE A 48 -64.34 -7.34 -17.71
N SER A 49 -65.46 -6.69 -17.37
CA SER A 49 -66.78 -7.29 -17.57
C SER A 49 -67.10 -7.47 -19.06
N SER A 50 -67.90 -8.48 -19.39
CA SER A 50 -68.20 -8.90 -20.76
C SER A 50 -68.88 -7.82 -21.61
N ASP A 51 -69.64 -6.93 -20.97
CA ASP A 51 -70.32 -5.76 -21.55
C ASP A 51 -69.38 -4.59 -21.90
N SER A 52 -68.12 -4.62 -21.44
CA SER A 52 -67.18 -3.51 -21.63
C SER A 52 -66.66 -3.45 -23.07
N THR A 53 -66.60 -2.24 -23.63
CA THR A 53 -65.85 -1.97 -24.87
C THR A 53 -64.49 -1.38 -24.51
N ILE A 54 -63.41 -2.00 -25.00
CA ILE A 54 -62.04 -1.71 -24.57
C ILE A 54 -61.23 -1.26 -25.78
N ALA A 55 -60.58 -0.11 -25.65
CA ALA A 55 -59.52 0.33 -26.56
C ALA A 55 -58.23 0.52 -25.76
N MET A 56 -57.10 0.10 -26.32
CA MET A 56 -55.80 0.25 -25.66
C MET A 56 -54.75 0.79 -26.63
N LYS A 57 -53.79 1.54 -26.10
CA LYS A 57 -52.62 2.01 -26.85
C LYS A 57 -51.43 2.21 -25.91
N TRP A 58 -50.25 1.75 -26.32
CA TRP A 58 -49.01 2.05 -25.60
C TRP A 58 -48.66 3.54 -25.73
N ASP A 59 -48.08 4.11 -24.67
CA ASP A 59 -47.54 5.46 -24.67
C ASP A 59 -46.29 5.52 -25.58
N GLN A 60 -46.16 6.58 -26.37
CA GLN A 60 -45.07 6.76 -27.35
C GLN A 60 -43.76 7.24 -26.71
N GLN A 61 -43.82 7.85 -25.52
CA GLN A 61 -42.67 8.37 -24.79
C GLN A 61 -42.27 7.46 -23.63
N ILE A 62 -43.25 6.86 -22.96
CA ILE A 62 -43.05 5.98 -21.80
C ILE A 62 -43.36 4.53 -22.20
N SER A 63 -42.37 3.78 -22.66
CA SER A 63 -42.54 2.42 -23.23
C SER A 63 -43.28 1.41 -22.32
N ASN A 64 -43.28 1.64 -21.00
CA ASN A 64 -43.96 0.75 -20.04
C ASN A 64 -45.33 1.27 -19.59
N MET A 65 -45.90 2.26 -20.28
CA MET A 65 -47.22 2.82 -19.97
C MET A 65 -48.25 2.41 -21.02
N LEU A 66 -49.36 1.83 -20.58
CA LEU A 66 -50.51 1.50 -21.42
C LEU A 66 -51.69 2.39 -21.06
N HIS A 67 -52.23 3.05 -22.08
CA HIS A 67 -53.49 3.77 -21.98
C HIS A 67 -54.64 2.82 -22.33
N VAL A 68 -55.64 2.75 -21.46
CA VAL A 68 -56.82 1.92 -21.66
C VAL A 68 -58.07 2.78 -21.50
N ILE A 69 -58.93 2.77 -22.51
CA ILE A 69 -60.24 3.39 -22.50
C ILE A 69 -61.28 2.28 -22.39
N VAL A 70 -62.12 2.36 -21.36
CA VAL A 70 -63.19 1.39 -21.10
C VAL A 70 -64.52 2.11 -21.15
N LYS A 71 -65.42 1.66 -22.03
CA LYS A 71 -66.81 2.11 -22.05
C LYS A 71 -67.70 1.04 -21.42
N LYS A 72 -68.40 1.40 -20.34
CA LYS A 72 -69.35 0.55 -19.61
C LYS A 72 -70.55 1.40 -19.16
N ASP A 73 -71.77 0.92 -19.35
CA ASP A 73 -73.02 1.55 -18.87
C ASP A 73 -73.11 3.08 -19.10
N ASN A 74 -72.79 3.54 -20.33
CA ASN A 74 -72.71 4.96 -20.74
C ASN A 74 -71.60 5.81 -20.09
N HIS A 75 -70.77 5.24 -19.22
CA HIS A 75 -69.56 5.87 -18.70
C HIS A 75 -68.34 5.49 -19.53
N VAL A 76 -67.41 6.44 -19.67
CA VAL A 76 -66.11 6.22 -20.31
C VAL A 76 -65.04 6.46 -19.25
N HIS A 77 -64.31 5.41 -18.91
CA HIS A 77 -63.19 5.46 -17.99
C HIS A 77 -61.88 5.47 -18.79
N TYR A 78 -60.95 6.33 -18.38
CA TYR A 78 -59.61 6.41 -18.95
C TYR A 78 -58.59 6.06 -17.88
N ASN A 79 -57.91 4.92 -18.08
CA ASN A 79 -56.96 4.37 -17.14
C ASN A 79 -55.54 4.40 -17.73
N LYS A 80 -54.56 4.75 -16.89
CA LYS A 80 -53.13 4.67 -17.20
C LYS A 80 -52.51 3.58 -16.34
N TYR A 81 -51.94 2.56 -16.97
CA TYR A 81 -51.19 1.51 -16.28
C TYR A 81 -49.70 1.68 -16.60
N GLU A 82 -48.86 1.80 -15.58
CA GLU A 82 -47.40 1.83 -15.73
C GLU A 82 -46.79 0.64 -14.98
N TRP A 83 -45.94 -0.15 -15.67
CA TRP A 83 -45.26 -1.29 -15.06
C TRP A 83 -43.79 -1.00 -14.77
N LEU A 84 -43.36 -1.38 -13.57
CA LEU A 84 -41.96 -1.41 -13.18
C LEU A 84 -41.45 -2.84 -13.15
N TRP A 85 -40.19 -3.00 -13.54
CA TRP A 85 -39.52 -4.27 -13.35
C TRP A 85 -39.17 -4.43 -11.87
N THR A 86 -39.50 -5.58 -11.29
CA THR A 86 -39.20 -5.91 -9.89
C THR A 86 -38.77 -7.38 -9.77
N VAL A 87 -37.89 -7.67 -8.82
CA VAL A 87 -37.58 -9.04 -8.39
C VAL A 87 -38.38 -9.33 -7.13
N HIS A 88 -39.28 -10.31 -7.20
CA HIS A 88 -39.93 -10.85 -6.02
C HIS A 88 -39.01 -11.87 -5.38
N LYS A 89 -38.42 -11.50 -4.23
CA LYS A 89 -37.47 -12.33 -3.49
C LYS A 89 -37.68 -12.26 -1.99
N SER A 90 -37.28 -13.31 -1.29
CA SER A 90 -37.10 -13.25 0.16
C SER A 90 -35.99 -12.25 0.52
N LYS A 91 -36.02 -11.72 1.75
CA LYS A 91 -35.10 -10.67 2.19
C LYS A 91 -33.64 -11.14 2.21
N GLY A 92 -33.37 -12.43 2.38
CA GLY A 92 -32.03 -13.01 2.29
C GLY A 92 -31.07 -12.48 3.36
N SER A 93 -31.58 -12.08 4.54
CA SER A 93 -30.78 -11.54 5.63
C SER A 93 -30.53 -12.54 6.78
N LEU A 94 -31.35 -13.58 6.91
CA LEU A 94 -31.21 -14.62 7.94
C LEU A 94 -30.58 -15.91 7.38
N ILE A 95 -29.88 -16.66 8.23
CA ILE A 95 -29.31 -17.96 7.85
C ILE A 95 -30.39 -19.01 7.52
N THR A 96 -31.60 -18.85 8.05
CA THR A 96 -32.75 -19.72 7.77
C THR A 96 -33.42 -19.40 6.43
N ASP A 97 -33.16 -18.22 5.86
CA ASP A 97 -33.64 -17.81 4.54
C ASP A 97 -33.04 -18.70 3.45
N LYS A 98 -33.87 -19.16 2.52
CA LYS A 98 -33.47 -20.04 1.41
C LYS A 98 -33.15 -19.25 0.14
N THR A 99 -33.21 -17.92 0.20
CA THR A 99 -33.00 -17.01 -0.92
C THR A 99 -33.93 -17.38 -2.08
N LEU A 100 -35.23 -17.39 -1.78
CA LEU A 100 -36.27 -17.72 -2.75
C LEU A 100 -36.48 -16.55 -3.70
N VAL A 101 -36.60 -16.85 -4.99
CA VAL A 101 -37.01 -15.90 -6.02
C VAL A 101 -38.21 -16.46 -6.75
N ALA A 102 -39.25 -15.64 -6.87
CA ALA A 102 -40.51 -16.00 -7.49
C ALA A 102 -40.70 -15.28 -8.83
N VAL A 103 -41.07 -16.04 -9.85
CA VAL A 103 -41.30 -15.56 -11.22
C VAL A 103 -42.71 -15.93 -11.62
N VAL A 104 -43.52 -14.92 -11.92
CA VAL A 104 -44.90 -15.09 -12.39
C VAL A 104 -44.91 -15.58 -13.84
N ASP A 105 -45.69 -16.64 -14.11
CA ASP A 105 -46.01 -17.14 -15.44
C ASP A 105 -47.50 -17.51 -15.55
N GLY A 106 -48.34 -16.50 -15.75
CA GLY A 106 -49.78 -16.66 -15.85
C GLY A 106 -50.42 -17.11 -14.54
N THR A 107 -50.98 -18.32 -14.53
CA THR A 107 -51.54 -18.97 -13.33
C THR A 107 -50.49 -19.75 -12.55
N LYS A 108 -49.25 -19.81 -13.02
CA LYS A 108 -48.16 -20.54 -12.37
C LYS A 108 -47.17 -19.57 -11.73
N LEU A 109 -46.81 -19.85 -10.49
CA LEU A 109 -45.70 -19.20 -9.79
C LEU A 109 -44.50 -20.12 -9.80
N LEU A 110 -43.44 -19.72 -10.50
CA LEU A 110 -42.18 -20.46 -10.58
C LEU A 110 -41.25 -19.97 -9.47
N ILE A 111 -40.86 -20.85 -8.56
CA ILE A 111 -40.04 -20.53 -7.38
C ILE A 111 -38.69 -21.22 -7.51
N THR A 112 -37.61 -20.47 -7.36
CA THR A 112 -36.23 -20.98 -7.36
C THR A 112 -35.55 -20.65 -6.04
N SER A 113 -35.02 -21.68 -5.37
CA SER A 113 -34.19 -21.54 -4.16
C SER A 113 -32.72 -21.52 -4.53
N PHE A 114 -32.09 -20.33 -4.53
CA PHE A 114 -30.67 -20.22 -4.89
C PHE A 114 -29.72 -20.82 -3.84
N LYS A 115 -30.21 -21.11 -2.64
CA LYS A 115 -29.47 -21.85 -1.62
C LYS A 115 -29.41 -23.36 -1.94
N CYS A 116 -30.45 -23.91 -2.55
CA CYS A 116 -30.49 -25.32 -2.98
C CYS A 116 -29.74 -25.54 -4.30
N GLY A 117 -29.93 -24.65 -5.27
CA GLY A 117 -29.29 -24.76 -6.57
C GLY A 117 -29.62 -23.61 -7.51
N ILE A 118 -28.75 -23.36 -8.47
CA ILE A 118 -28.93 -22.30 -9.46
C ILE A 118 -29.55 -22.94 -10.72
N LEU A 119 -30.87 -22.95 -10.78
CA LEU A 119 -31.62 -23.43 -11.94
C LEU A 119 -31.86 -22.27 -12.91
N PRO A 120 -31.54 -22.43 -14.22
CA PRO A 120 -31.74 -21.36 -15.20
C PRO A 120 -33.23 -21.23 -15.59
N PRO A 121 -33.78 -20.01 -15.73
CA PRO A 121 -35.14 -19.80 -16.21
C PRO A 121 -35.32 -20.37 -17.63
N PRO A 122 -36.49 -20.94 -17.99
CA PRO A 122 -37.73 -21.02 -17.21
C PRO A 122 -37.77 -22.14 -16.15
N MET A 123 -36.73 -22.96 -16.02
CA MET A 123 -36.72 -24.01 -15.00
C MET A 123 -36.71 -23.39 -13.59
N CYS A 124 -37.38 -24.08 -12.68
CA CYS A 124 -37.54 -23.65 -11.30
C CYS A 124 -37.41 -24.83 -10.34
N THR A 125 -37.21 -24.54 -9.05
CA THR A 125 -37.17 -25.56 -8.01
C THR A 125 -38.57 -26.12 -7.75
N TYR A 126 -39.57 -25.25 -7.76
CA TYR A 126 -40.95 -25.59 -7.45
C TYR A 126 -41.91 -24.71 -8.25
N SER A 127 -43.06 -25.25 -8.65
CA SER A 127 -44.12 -24.51 -9.32
C SER A 127 -45.44 -24.63 -8.57
N LEU A 128 -46.04 -23.51 -8.20
CA LEU A 128 -47.36 -23.44 -7.59
C LEU A 128 -48.38 -22.98 -8.64
N GLU A 129 -49.51 -23.67 -8.75
CA GLU A 129 -50.60 -23.30 -9.66
C GLU A 129 -51.77 -22.67 -8.89
N THR A 130 -52.30 -21.57 -9.40
CA THR A 130 -53.38 -20.79 -8.78
C THR A 130 -54.67 -20.84 -9.60
N SER A 131 -55.79 -20.48 -8.99
CA SER A 131 -57.11 -20.50 -9.61
C SER A 131 -57.31 -19.45 -10.71
N SER A 132 -56.54 -18.36 -10.70
CA SER A 132 -56.57 -17.31 -11.72
C SER A 132 -55.18 -16.71 -11.94
N TYR A 133 -55.05 -15.81 -12.92
CA TYR A 133 -53.76 -15.17 -13.26
C TYR A 133 -53.18 -14.42 -12.06
N ILE A 134 -51.87 -14.52 -11.88
CA ILE A 134 -51.14 -13.86 -10.80
C ILE A 134 -50.72 -12.46 -11.27
N ASN A 135 -50.99 -11.45 -10.45
CA ASN A 135 -50.64 -10.05 -10.73
C ASN A 135 -49.48 -9.54 -9.88
N GLN A 136 -49.38 -9.98 -8.64
CA GLN A 136 -48.31 -9.56 -7.73
C GLN A 136 -47.95 -10.67 -6.75
N VAL A 137 -46.70 -10.72 -6.35
CA VAL A 137 -46.20 -11.57 -5.28
C VAL A 137 -45.40 -10.73 -4.29
N GLY A 138 -45.41 -11.08 -3.02
CA GLY A 138 -44.51 -10.48 -2.05
C GLY A 138 -44.17 -11.45 -0.94
N PHE A 139 -42.97 -11.32 -0.41
CA PHE A 139 -42.46 -12.20 0.65
C PHE A 139 -42.68 -11.57 2.02
N ALA A 140 -42.80 -12.44 3.02
CA ALA A 140 -42.91 -12.08 4.41
C ALA A 140 -41.74 -11.20 4.88
N PRO A 141 -42.01 -10.13 5.65
CA PRO A 141 -40.98 -9.36 6.32
C PRO A 141 -40.43 -10.19 7.49
N ILE A 142 -39.13 -10.06 7.74
CA ILE A 142 -38.49 -10.71 8.89
C ILE A 142 -38.80 -9.85 10.12
N ASN A 143 -39.57 -10.38 11.08
CA ASN A 143 -39.64 -9.96 12.49
C ASN A 143 -40.61 -10.79 13.37
N ASP A 144 -40.97 -12.04 13.03
CA ASP A 144 -41.91 -12.84 13.85
C ASP A 144 -41.46 -14.30 14.01
N PRO A 145 -41.53 -14.91 15.22
CA PRO A 145 -41.27 -16.34 15.43
C PRO A 145 -42.23 -17.30 14.69
N ASN A 146 -43.43 -16.87 14.30
CA ASN A 146 -44.48 -17.73 13.72
C ASN A 146 -44.52 -17.74 12.19
N MET A 147 -43.66 -16.95 11.52
CA MET A 147 -43.64 -16.81 10.08
C MET A 147 -42.21 -16.76 9.54
N SER A 148 -41.99 -17.44 8.43
CA SER A 148 -40.69 -17.56 7.78
C SER A 148 -40.53 -16.47 6.73
N SER A 149 -39.31 -15.97 6.53
CA SER A 149 -39.00 -15.01 5.43
C SER A 149 -39.22 -15.60 4.03
N ASN A 150 -39.41 -16.92 3.96
CA ASN A 150 -39.69 -17.68 2.76
C ASN A 150 -41.20 -17.76 2.44
N ASP A 151 -42.06 -17.37 3.39
CA ASP A 151 -43.51 -17.30 3.21
C ASP A 151 -43.86 -16.12 2.29
N LEU A 152 -44.96 -16.23 1.54
CA LEU A 152 -45.33 -15.24 0.53
C LEU A 152 -46.84 -15.08 0.40
N PHE A 153 -47.25 -13.91 -0.08
CA PHE A 153 -48.60 -13.67 -0.56
C PHE A 153 -48.62 -13.66 -2.10
N ILE A 154 -49.76 -14.04 -2.66
CA ILE A 154 -50.05 -13.99 -4.10
C ILE A 154 -51.32 -13.19 -4.30
N GLN A 155 -51.22 -12.09 -5.04
CA GLN A 155 -52.38 -11.34 -5.52
C GLN A 155 -52.83 -11.91 -6.86
N LEU A 156 -54.07 -12.35 -6.89
CA LEU A 156 -54.73 -12.86 -8.07
C LEU A 156 -55.47 -11.75 -8.83
N SER A 157 -55.62 -11.94 -10.14
CA SER A 157 -56.39 -11.07 -11.03
C SER A 157 -57.87 -11.00 -10.65
N SER A 158 -58.40 -12.01 -9.96
CA SER A 158 -59.75 -12.00 -9.38
C SER A 158 -59.90 -11.05 -8.17
N GLY A 159 -58.81 -10.45 -7.69
CA GLY A 159 -58.78 -9.57 -6.52
C GLY A 159 -58.59 -10.29 -5.18
N LEU A 160 -58.42 -11.62 -5.19
CA LEU A 160 -58.07 -12.40 -4.01
C LEU A 160 -56.57 -12.27 -3.69
N ILE A 161 -56.22 -12.13 -2.41
CA ILE A 161 -54.85 -12.17 -1.91
C ILE A 161 -54.71 -13.42 -1.05
N ASN A 162 -53.97 -14.40 -1.55
CA ASN A 162 -53.73 -15.67 -0.87
C ASN A 162 -52.38 -15.65 -0.15
N ILE A 163 -52.35 -16.11 1.11
CA ILE A 163 -51.16 -16.19 1.95
C ILE A 163 -50.73 -17.64 2.07
N TYR A 164 -49.48 -17.91 1.68
CA TYR A 164 -48.90 -19.25 1.68
C TYR A 164 -47.71 -19.34 2.63
N LYS A 165 -47.69 -20.42 3.42
CA LYS A 165 -46.50 -20.86 4.15
C LYS A 165 -45.73 -21.87 3.34
N PHE A 166 -44.40 -21.71 3.32
CA PHE A 166 -43.51 -22.58 2.56
C PHE A 166 -42.53 -23.32 3.46
N GLU A 167 -42.51 -24.63 3.34
CA GLU A 167 -41.51 -25.49 3.96
C GLU A 167 -40.53 -26.00 2.90
N CYS A 168 -39.25 -25.66 3.10
CA CYS A 168 -38.18 -26.05 2.18
C CYS A 168 -37.04 -26.72 2.95
N ASP A 169 -36.86 -28.03 2.70
CA ASP A 169 -35.64 -28.74 3.07
C ASP A 169 -34.57 -28.54 1.99
N ILE A 170 -33.39 -28.04 2.39
CA ILE A 170 -32.26 -27.81 1.47
C ILE A 170 -31.73 -29.13 0.93
N ASN A 171 -31.77 -30.21 1.72
CA ASN A 171 -31.24 -31.51 1.32
C ASN A 171 -32.17 -32.22 0.32
N LYS A 172 -33.43 -31.80 0.25
CA LYS A 172 -34.46 -32.36 -0.63
C LYS A 172 -35.27 -31.26 -1.30
N PRO A 173 -34.65 -30.47 -2.19
CA PRO A 173 -35.29 -29.30 -2.77
C PRO A 173 -36.53 -29.61 -3.63
N GLN A 174 -36.64 -30.85 -4.13
CA GLN A 174 -37.78 -31.32 -4.92
C GLN A 174 -39.02 -31.63 -4.06
N GLU A 175 -38.90 -31.74 -2.73
CA GLU A 175 -39.99 -32.04 -1.80
C GLU A 175 -40.57 -30.77 -1.14
N MET A 176 -40.37 -29.57 -1.73
CA MET A 176 -40.89 -28.32 -1.18
C MET A 176 -42.42 -28.38 -1.02
N LYS A 177 -42.92 -28.02 0.16
CA LYS A 177 -44.35 -28.04 0.49
C LYS A 177 -44.87 -26.62 0.69
N HIS A 178 -46.13 -26.42 0.33
CA HIS A 178 -46.85 -25.17 0.60
C HIS A 178 -48.16 -25.48 1.31
N GLU A 179 -48.58 -24.54 2.15
CA GLU A 179 -49.89 -24.55 2.80
C GLU A 179 -50.57 -23.19 2.57
N LEU A 180 -51.84 -23.20 2.16
CA LEU A 180 -52.65 -21.98 2.08
C LEU A 180 -53.18 -21.66 3.48
N VAL A 181 -52.67 -20.59 4.08
CA VAL A 181 -52.93 -20.26 5.49
C VAL A 181 -53.98 -19.14 5.62
N GLY A 182 -54.27 -18.43 4.52
CA GLY A 182 -55.51 -17.69 4.41
C GLY A 182 -55.71 -16.90 3.13
N SER A 183 -56.90 -16.35 2.96
CA SER A 183 -57.30 -15.56 1.80
C SER A 183 -58.02 -14.29 2.23
N ILE A 184 -57.71 -13.19 1.55
CA ILE A 184 -58.30 -11.86 1.74
C ILE A 184 -58.99 -11.49 0.43
N ASP A 185 -60.28 -11.14 0.51
CA ASP A 185 -61.07 -10.75 -0.65
C ASP A 185 -61.07 -9.23 -0.85
N CYS A 186 -60.39 -8.79 -1.91
CA CYS A 186 -60.35 -7.40 -2.37
C CYS A 186 -60.96 -7.24 -3.77
N SER A 187 -61.82 -8.15 -4.22
CA SER A 187 -62.41 -8.17 -5.57
C SER A 187 -63.13 -6.88 -5.98
N ASN A 188 -63.69 -6.13 -5.02
CA ASN A 188 -64.40 -4.88 -5.26
C ASN A 188 -63.48 -3.65 -5.42
N LYS A 189 -62.16 -3.81 -5.24
CA LYS A 189 -61.18 -2.70 -5.21
C LYS A 189 -60.08 -2.93 -6.24
N PHE A 190 -59.63 -1.85 -6.89
CA PHE A 190 -58.41 -1.90 -7.67
C PHE A 190 -57.20 -1.73 -6.75
N VAL A 191 -56.69 -2.85 -6.26
CA VAL A 191 -55.54 -2.92 -5.36
C VAL A 191 -54.23 -3.07 -6.15
N HIS A 192 -53.25 -2.23 -5.85
CA HIS A 192 -51.91 -2.32 -6.43
C HIS A 192 -50.82 -2.01 -5.39
N ASN A 193 -49.57 -2.36 -5.72
CA ASN A 193 -48.40 -2.12 -4.89
C ASN A 193 -48.55 -2.67 -3.46
N ILE A 194 -48.99 -3.92 -3.32
CA ILE A 194 -49.10 -4.57 -2.01
C ILE A 194 -47.70 -4.79 -1.41
N ASN A 195 -47.53 -4.51 -0.12
CA ASN A 195 -46.31 -4.78 0.62
C ASN A 195 -46.65 -5.38 1.98
N TRP A 196 -45.86 -6.35 2.42
CA TRP A 196 -46.04 -7.02 3.69
C TRP A 196 -45.25 -6.28 4.77
N ILE A 197 -45.92 -5.82 5.83
CA ILE A 197 -45.34 -4.93 6.86
C ILE A 197 -44.82 -5.74 8.05
N SER A 198 -45.67 -6.58 8.63
CA SER A 198 -45.39 -7.50 9.74
C SER A 198 -46.21 -8.77 9.59
N SER A 199 -46.08 -9.77 10.47
CA SER A 199 -46.76 -11.07 10.32
C SER A 199 -48.26 -10.98 10.01
N LYS A 200 -48.95 -10.05 10.65
CA LYS A 200 -50.40 -9.83 10.51
C LYS A 200 -50.75 -8.52 9.79
N LYS A 201 -49.79 -7.74 9.26
CA LYS A 201 -50.09 -6.44 8.63
C LYS A 201 -49.64 -6.34 7.18
N PHE A 202 -50.52 -5.82 6.32
CA PHE A 202 -50.23 -5.54 4.91
C PHE A 202 -50.59 -4.09 4.58
N ALA A 203 -49.78 -3.46 3.73
CA ALA A 203 -50.09 -2.17 3.13
C ALA A 203 -50.35 -2.34 1.65
N PHE A 204 -51.33 -1.63 1.11
CA PHE A 204 -51.55 -1.56 -0.32
C PHE A 204 -52.12 -0.21 -0.74
N CYS A 205 -52.03 0.08 -2.04
CA CYS A 205 -52.59 1.28 -2.62
C CYS A 205 -53.92 0.94 -3.28
N GLU A 206 -54.92 1.77 -3.06
CA GLU A 206 -56.21 1.69 -3.72
C GLU A 206 -56.42 2.94 -4.57
N THR A 207 -56.78 2.74 -5.83
CA THR A 207 -57.22 3.82 -6.72
C THR A 207 -58.65 3.50 -7.13
N SER A 208 -59.60 4.35 -6.74
CA SER A 208 -61.00 4.20 -7.18
C SER A 208 -61.19 4.86 -8.56
N CYS A 209 -62.14 4.32 -9.33
CA CYS A 209 -62.52 4.84 -10.64
C CYS A 209 -63.42 6.10 -10.55
N ASP A 210 -63.81 6.51 -9.35
CA ASP A 210 -64.65 7.68 -9.13
C ASP A 210 -63.81 8.97 -9.18
N PRO A 211 -64.22 10.00 -9.94
CA PRO A 211 -63.45 11.24 -10.10
C PRO A 211 -63.33 12.08 -8.81
N VAL A 212 -64.09 11.73 -7.76
CA VAL A 212 -64.12 12.43 -6.46
C VAL A 212 -63.21 11.74 -5.42
N SER A 213 -62.91 10.45 -5.61
CA SER A 213 -62.13 9.68 -4.64
C SER A 213 -60.63 9.95 -4.83
N LYS A 214 -59.97 10.42 -3.77
CA LYS A 214 -58.51 10.47 -3.75
C LYS A 214 -57.96 9.04 -3.70
N PRO A 215 -56.79 8.77 -4.31
CA PRO A 215 -56.08 7.54 -4.04
C PRO A 215 -55.80 7.41 -2.54
N SER A 216 -55.68 6.20 -2.04
CA SER A 216 -55.41 5.96 -0.62
C SER A 216 -54.36 4.88 -0.39
N LEU A 217 -53.60 5.06 0.68
CA LEU A 217 -52.81 4.01 1.30
C LEU A 217 -53.70 3.31 2.32
N ASN A 218 -53.91 2.01 2.15
CA ASN A 218 -54.67 1.19 3.09
C ASN A 218 -53.72 0.25 3.83
N ILE A 219 -53.86 0.19 5.15
CA ILE A 219 -53.17 -0.76 6.00
C ILE A 219 -54.22 -1.71 6.55
N ILE A 220 -54.03 -3.00 6.32
CA ILE A 220 -54.88 -4.05 6.87
C ILE A 220 -54.14 -4.82 7.96
N GLU A 221 -54.83 -5.06 9.07
CA GLU A 221 -54.38 -5.90 10.17
C GLU A 221 -55.29 -7.12 10.28
N LEU A 222 -54.67 -8.30 10.15
CA LEU A 222 -55.35 -9.59 10.19
C LEU A 222 -55.67 -9.97 11.64
N GLU A 223 -56.91 -10.37 11.91
CA GLU A 223 -57.29 -10.80 13.25
C GLU A 223 -56.70 -12.19 13.55
N ASP A 224 -57.02 -13.19 12.73
CA ASP A 224 -56.44 -14.53 12.77
C ASP A 224 -56.32 -15.15 11.38
N PHE A 225 -55.38 -16.08 11.23
CA PHE A 225 -55.19 -16.83 10.00
C PHE A 225 -56.30 -17.88 9.82
N GLY A 226 -56.93 -17.92 8.65
CA GLY A 226 -58.00 -18.85 8.29
C GLY A 226 -58.40 -18.71 6.81
N THR A 227 -59.28 -19.58 6.30
CA THR A 227 -59.66 -19.58 4.88
C THR A 227 -60.28 -18.28 4.40
N ASN A 228 -61.04 -17.60 5.24
CA ASN A 228 -61.52 -16.23 5.04
C ASN A 228 -61.05 -15.37 6.22
N ILE A 229 -60.01 -14.57 6.01
CA ILE A 229 -59.44 -13.76 7.09
C ILE A 229 -60.29 -12.51 7.29
N THR A 230 -60.79 -12.29 8.51
CA THR A 230 -61.30 -10.97 8.90
C THR A 230 -60.12 -10.04 9.18
N PHE A 231 -60.22 -8.82 8.66
CA PHE A 231 -59.17 -7.82 8.82
C PHE A 231 -59.78 -6.46 9.15
N ARG A 232 -59.00 -5.66 9.89
CA ARG A 232 -59.29 -4.25 10.12
C ARG A 232 -58.55 -3.43 9.08
N GLU A 233 -59.24 -2.50 8.44
CA GLU A 233 -58.66 -1.66 7.38
C GLU A 233 -58.64 -0.20 7.82
N ASN A 234 -57.44 0.38 7.87
CA ASN A 234 -57.24 1.80 8.07
C ASN A 234 -56.87 2.46 6.74
N LYS A 235 -57.64 3.49 6.35
CA LYS A 235 -57.55 4.15 5.05
C LYS A 235 -57.01 5.57 5.19
N TYR A 236 -55.86 5.83 4.58
CA TYR A 236 -55.18 7.12 4.60
C TYR A 236 -55.23 7.75 3.21
N PRO A 237 -55.96 8.86 3.01
CA PRO A 237 -56.04 9.52 1.70
C PRO A 237 -54.72 10.18 1.34
N ILE A 238 -54.32 10.09 0.07
CA ILE A 238 -53.09 10.66 -0.47
C ILE A 238 -53.40 11.52 -1.70
N ASP A 239 -52.55 12.52 -1.96
CA ASP A 239 -52.82 13.50 -3.03
C ASP A 239 -52.50 12.99 -4.44
N SER A 240 -51.74 11.89 -4.54
CA SER A 240 -51.22 11.37 -5.81
C SER A 240 -51.04 9.85 -5.72
N SER A 241 -51.14 9.14 -6.84
CA SER A 241 -50.95 7.70 -6.87
C SER A 241 -49.52 7.30 -6.50
N ILE A 242 -49.37 6.21 -5.73
CA ILE A 242 -48.06 5.69 -5.34
C ILE A 242 -47.54 4.77 -6.46
N ARG A 243 -46.30 5.04 -6.88
CA ARG A 243 -45.56 4.27 -7.89
C ARG A 243 -44.75 3.14 -7.25
N ILE A 244 -44.12 3.38 -6.09
CA ILE A 244 -43.34 2.38 -5.35
C ILE A 244 -43.77 2.40 -3.87
N LEU A 245 -44.13 1.23 -3.34
CA LEU A 245 -44.37 0.99 -1.92
C LEU A 245 -43.38 -0.04 -1.39
N LYS A 246 -42.65 0.29 -0.33
CA LYS A 246 -41.74 -0.62 0.37
C LYS A 246 -41.91 -0.51 1.87
N SER A 247 -42.08 -1.64 2.55
CA SER A 247 -41.96 -1.70 4.00
C SER A 247 -40.49 -1.48 4.40
N PHE A 248 -40.29 -0.55 5.34
CA PHE A 248 -38.99 -0.25 5.94
C PHE A 248 -38.87 -0.88 7.33
N THR A 249 -39.84 -0.63 8.20
CA THR A 249 -40.01 -1.32 9.50
C THR A 249 -41.47 -1.66 9.69
N ASP A 250 -41.79 -2.38 10.77
CA ASP A 250 -43.15 -2.76 11.14
C ASP A 250 -44.14 -1.58 11.25
N LEU A 251 -43.63 -0.34 11.38
CA LEU A 251 -44.40 0.88 11.56
C LEU A 251 -44.09 1.96 10.51
N LYS A 252 -43.09 1.75 9.65
CA LYS A 252 -42.63 2.77 8.69
C LYS A 252 -42.66 2.26 7.27
N LEU A 253 -43.31 3.02 6.39
CA LEU A 253 -43.47 2.71 4.97
C LEU A 253 -42.82 3.79 4.11
N LEU A 254 -42.07 3.35 3.10
CA LEU A 254 -41.50 4.23 2.09
C LEU A 254 -42.41 4.27 0.87
N LEU A 255 -42.76 5.49 0.49
CA LEU A 255 -43.73 5.80 -0.54
C LEU A 255 -43.07 6.71 -1.58
N HIS A 256 -43.05 6.28 -2.84
CA HIS A 256 -42.68 7.16 -3.94
C HIS A 256 -43.90 7.39 -4.83
N ASN A 257 -44.34 8.64 -4.96
CA ASN A 257 -45.53 8.97 -5.72
C ASN A 257 -45.26 9.21 -7.21
N SER A 258 -46.33 9.28 -8.01
CA SER A 258 -46.27 9.56 -9.45
C SER A 258 -45.78 10.98 -9.76
N ASP A 259 -45.92 11.91 -8.82
CA ASP A 259 -45.35 13.25 -8.93
C ASP A 259 -43.84 13.31 -8.69
N GLY A 260 -43.21 12.22 -8.24
CA GLY A 260 -41.78 12.08 -8.07
C GLY A 260 -41.22 12.52 -6.71
N TYR A 261 -42.07 12.63 -5.70
CA TYR A 261 -41.70 12.85 -4.30
C TYR A 261 -41.65 11.53 -3.53
N THR A 262 -40.74 11.49 -2.55
CA THR A 262 -40.60 10.35 -1.63
C THR A 262 -41.00 10.76 -0.23
N TYR A 263 -41.88 9.97 0.37
CA TYR A 263 -42.39 10.15 1.73
C TYR A 263 -42.07 8.93 2.58
N MET A 264 -41.83 9.17 3.86
CA MET A 264 -41.88 8.17 4.92
C MET A 264 -43.22 8.33 5.63
N PHE A 265 -44.04 7.30 5.61
CA PHE A 265 -45.25 7.22 6.43
C PHE A 265 -44.90 6.51 7.74
N ASN A 266 -45.23 7.14 8.87
CA ASN A 266 -45.09 6.54 10.20
C ASN A 266 -46.48 6.21 10.76
N GLU A 267 -46.75 4.93 11.00
CA GLU A 267 -48.04 4.46 11.50
C GLU A 267 -48.32 4.99 12.92
N ASP A 268 -47.30 5.14 13.79
CA ASP A 268 -47.48 5.56 15.19
C ASP A 268 -48.14 6.94 15.34
N ASN A 269 -47.79 7.86 14.43
CA ASN A 269 -48.27 9.24 14.46
C ASN A 269 -49.22 9.54 13.29
N GLU A 270 -49.47 8.55 12.41
CA GLU A 270 -50.23 8.71 11.16
C GLU A 270 -49.70 9.85 10.26
N GLU A 271 -48.39 10.11 10.29
CA GLU A 271 -47.75 11.25 9.64
C GLU A 271 -46.99 10.86 8.35
N PHE A 272 -47.16 11.68 7.31
CA PHE A 272 -46.37 11.63 6.09
C PHE A 272 -45.22 12.64 6.17
N THR A 273 -43.99 12.16 6.33
CA THR A 273 -42.79 12.99 6.30
C THR A 273 -42.18 12.96 4.91
N GLN A 274 -42.12 14.09 4.22
CA GLN A 274 -41.41 14.18 2.94
C GLN A 274 -39.90 14.07 3.19
N LEU A 275 -39.27 13.04 2.64
CA LEU A 275 -37.83 12.80 2.82
C LEU A 275 -36.98 13.65 1.87
N HIS A 276 -37.47 13.83 0.64
CA HIS A 276 -36.69 14.44 -0.43
C HIS A 276 -37.44 15.62 -1.02
N LYS A 277 -36.77 16.78 -1.09
CA LYS A 277 -37.37 18.01 -1.63
C LYS A 277 -37.41 18.03 -3.16
N GLN A 278 -36.54 17.27 -3.82
CA GLN A 278 -36.41 17.27 -5.28
C GLN A 278 -37.30 16.22 -5.93
N LYS A 279 -37.98 16.62 -7.01
CA LYS A 279 -38.75 15.71 -7.87
C LYS A 279 -37.81 14.76 -8.62
N ARG A 280 -38.02 13.46 -8.44
CA ARG A 280 -37.23 12.38 -9.05
C ARG A 280 -38.16 11.30 -9.60
N CYS A 281 -37.75 10.62 -10.67
CA CYS A 281 -38.55 9.53 -11.25
C CYS A 281 -37.88 8.20 -10.94
N LEU A 282 -38.05 7.71 -9.70
CA LEU A 282 -37.42 6.48 -9.25
C LEU A 282 -38.06 5.25 -9.92
N ILE A 283 -37.22 4.30 -10.31
CA ILE A 283 -37.61 2.98 -10.83
C ILE A 283 -37.41 1.88 -9.78
N GLU A 284 -36.51 2.10 -8.83
CA GLU A 284 -36.20 1.16 -7.75
C GLU A 284 -35.82 1.97 -6.50
N MET A 285 -36.26 1.50 -5.33
CA MET A 285 -36.04 2.15 -4.05
C MET A 285 -35.95 1.07 -2.96
N GLU A 286 -34.93 1.15 -2.11
CA GLU A 286 -34.79 0.34 -0.91
C GLU A 286 -34.22 1.20 0.21
N ALA A 287 -34.50 0.84 1.46
CA ALA A 287 -33.86 1.48 2.61
C ALA A 287 -33.12 0.47 3.46
N PHE A 288 -32.08 0.98 4.10
CA PHE A 288 -31.21 0.24 4.99
C PHE A 288 -31.23 0.91 6.35
N GLN A 289 -31.42 0.11 7.40
CA GLN A 289 -31.34 0.57 8.78
C GLN A 289 -30.07 0.03 9.42
N LYS A 290 -29.31 0.90 10.08
CA LYS A 290 -28.24 0.51 10.99
C LYS A 290 -28.36 1.33 12.26
N ASP A 291 -28.46 0.63 13.39
CA ASP A 291 -28.73 1.20 14.71
C ASP A 291 -30.00 2.07 14.70
N SER A 292 -29.86 3.38 14.97
CA SER A 292 -30.96 4.36 14.99
C SER A 292 -31.05 5.20 13.71
N SER A 293 -30.11 5.05 12.79
CA SER A 293 -30.05 5.80 11.53
C SER A 293 -30.58 4.97 10.37
N TYR A 294 -31.16 5.64 9.37
CA TYR A 294 -31.61 5.00 8.15
C TYR A 294 -31.09 5.75 6.94
N THR A 295 -30.90 5.01 5.84
CA THR A 295 -30.51 5.54 4.55
C THR A 295 -31.42 4.98 3.48
N VAL A 296 -31.89 5.86 2.59
CA VAL A 296 -32.70 5.50 1.44
C VAL A 296 -31.84 5.48 0.18
N PHE A 297 -31.87 4.36 -0.53
CA PHE A 297 -31.23 4.18 -1.82
C PHE A 297 -32.28 4.25 -2.92
N GLY A 298 -32.02 5.05 -3.95
CA GLY A 298 -32.93 5.22 -5.08
C GLY A 298 -32.19 5.14 -6.41
N LEU A 299 -32.76 4.44 -7.37
CA LEU A 299 -32.30 4.42 -8.75
C LEU A 299 -33.37 5.04 -9.64
N ASP A 300 -33.01 6.02 -10.48
CA ASP A 300 -33.92 6.64 -11.44
C ASP A 300 -33.85 6.02 -12.84
N LYS A 301 -34.84 6.37 -13.67
CA LYS A 301 -34.92 5.91 -15.08
C LYS A 301 -33.75 6.33 -15.97
N SER A 302 -32.95 7.31 -15.54
CA SER A 302 -31.79 7.84 -16.25
C SER A 302 -30.48 7.25 -15.74
N ASN A 303 -30.54 6.14 -14.97
CA ASN A 303 -29.41 5.45 -14.36
C ASN A 303 -28.67 6.27 -13.29
N LYS A 304 -29.33 7.29 -12.71
CA LYS A 304 -28.79 8.06 -11.60
C LYS A 304 -29.13 7.37 -10.28
N PHE A 305 -28.09 7.10 -9.52
CA PHE A 305 -28.16 6.48 -8.21
C PHE A 305 -28.07 7.54 -7.13
N TYR A 306 -29.01 7.51 -6.21
CA TYR A 306 -29.16 8.45 -5.12
C TYR A 306 -29.00 7.72 -3.79
N VAL A 307 -28.33 8.39 -2.88
CA VAL A 307 -28.27 8.05 -1.45
C VAL A 307 -28.89 9.23 -0.73
N ASP A 308 -30.05 8.99 -0.13
CA ASP A 308 -30.96 10.01 0.38
C ASP A 308 -31.20 11.12 -0.65
N ASP A 309 -30.80 12.36 -0.35
CA ASP A 309 -30.98 13.50 -1.24
C ASP A 309 -29.86 13.73 -2.26
N LYS A 310 -28.76 12.98 -2.15
CA LYS A 310 -27.55 13.22 -2.93
C LYS A 310 -27.45 12.24 -4.10
N MET A 311 -27.24 12.77 -5.30
CA MET A 311 -26.85 11.95 -6.45
C MET A 311 -25.40 11.51 -6.27
N ILE A 312 -25.16 10.20 -6.26
CA ILE A 312 -23.82 9.64 -6.13
C ILE A 312 -23.19 9.41 -7.48
N THR A 313 -23.92 8.90 -8.47
CA THR A 313 -23.38 8.66 -9.82
C THR A 313 -24.53 8.52 -10.82
N ASN A 314 -24.25 8.69 -12.10
CA ASN A 314 -25.24 8.65 -13.20
C ASN A 314 -25.11 7.42 -14.11
N ASN A 315 -24.48 6.35 -13.65
CA ASN A 315 -24.14 5.20 -14.47
C ASN A 315 -24.54 3.84 -13.89
N ILE A 316 -25.44 3.79 -12.90
CA ILE A 316 -25.84 2.54 -12.25
C ILE A 316 -27.02 1.91 -12.98
N THR A 317 -26.94 0.62 -13.24
CA THR A 317 -27.99 -0.15 -13.92
C THR A 317 -28.84 -0.97 -12.96
N SER A 318 -28.28 -1.41 -11.84
CA SER A 318 -28.99 -2.10 -10.77
C SER A 318 -28.21 -2.04 -9.48
N PHE A 319 -28.92 -2.18 -8.36
CA PHE A 319 -28.31 -2.25 -7.04
C PHE A 319 -28.96 -3.35 -6.20
N HIS A 320 -28.24 -3.80 -5.18
CA HIS A 320 -28.76 -4.70 -4.16
C HIS A 320 -28.02 -4.52 -2.85
N ILE A 321 -28.75 -4.46 -1.76
CA ILE A 321 -28.19 -4.37 -0.41
C ILE A 321 -27.91 -5.78 0.10
N HIS A 322 -26.64 -6.09 0.34
CA HIS A 322 -26.15 -7.25 1.09
C HIS A 322 -25.84 -6.82 2.53
N GLN A 323 -25.76 -7.76 3.48
CA GLN A 323 -25.56 -7.49 4.91
C GLN A 323 -24.44 -6.47 5.20
N ASP A 324 -23.24 -6.71 4.65
CA ASP A 324 -22.08 -5.84 4.86
C ASP A 324 -21.77 -4.91 3.65
N PHE A 325 -22.47 -5.06 2.52
CA PHE A 325 -22.08 -4.42 1.26
C PHE A 325 -23.27 -3.90 0.45
N LEU A 326 -23.12 -2.73 -0.15
CA LEU A 326 -23.97 -2.27 -1.23
C LEU A 326 -23.37 -2.73 -2.56
N LEU A 327 -24.08 -3.58 -3.28
CA LEU A 327 -23.68 -4.12 -4.58
C LEU A 327 -24.29 -3.27 -5.69
N LEU A 328 -23.45 -2.77 -6.61
CA LEU A 328 -23.90 -1.94 -7.73
C LEU A 328 -23.37 -2.50 -9.04
N THR A 329 -24.20 -2.53 -10.09
CA THR A 329 -23.73 -2.72 -11.47
C THR A 329 -23.76 -1.42 -12.23
N ASP A 330 -22.74 -1.17 -13.06
CA ASP A 330 -22.63 0.07 -13.82
C ASP A 330 -22.72 -0.12 -15.35
N LEU A 331 -22.89 0.99 -16.08
CA LEU A 331 -22.88 1.05 -17.53
C LEU A 331 -21.51 0.71 -18.14
N LYS A 332 -20.44 0.67 -17.34
CA LYS A 332 -19.10 0.22 -17.73
C LYS A 332 -18.91 -1.30 -17.58
N HIS A 333 -19.99 -2.02 -17.28
CA HIS A 333 -20.02 -3.48 -17.16
C HIS A 333 -19.16 -3.98 -16.00
N ARG A 334 -19.29 -3.33 -14.84
CA ARG A 334 -18.61 -3.69 -13.59
C ARG A 334 -19.62 -3.91 -12.47
N LEU A 335 -19.30 -4.84 -11.58
CA LEU A 335 -19.87 -4.95 -10.24
C LEU A 335 -18.95 -4.21 -9.27
N LEU A 336 -19.52 -3.29 -8.50
CA LEU A 336 -18.88 -2.55 -7.43
C LEU A 336 -19.40 -3.11 -6.08
N CYS A 337 -18.49 -3.42 -5.15
CA CYS A 337 -18.84 -3.94 -3.83
C CYS A 337 -18.50 -2.93 -2.73
N VAL A 338 -19.40 -1.99 -2.47
CA VAL A 338 -19.18 -0.88 -1.54
C VAL A 338 -19.41 -1.34 -0.10
N PRO A 339 -18.41 -1.30 0.81
CA PRO A 339 -18.61 -1.65 2.21
C PRO A 339 -19.62 -0.72 2.89
N ILE A 340 -20.49 -1.29 3.73
CA ILE A 340 -21.46 -0.55 4.55
C ILE A 340 -20.87 -0.23 5.94
N GLU A 341 -19.86 -0.99 6.39
CA GLU A 341 -19.22 -0.79 7.70
C GLU A 341 -18.18 0.35 7.67
N GLY A 342 -18.30 1.30 8.60
CA GLY A 342 -17.31 2.34 8.89
C GLY A 342 -17.67 3.77 8.45
N GLU A 343 -18.56 3.96 7.47
CA GLU A 343 -18.82 5.29 6.90
C GLU A 343 -20.28 5.63 6.56
N MET A 344 -21.29 4.92 7.07
CA MET A 344 -22.70 5.34 6.90
C MET A 344 -23.12 6.48 7.87
N GLY A 345 -22.17 7.38 8.14
CA GLY A 345 -22.40 8.74 8.63
C GLY A 345 -21.72 9.80 7.74
N LYS A 346 -20.94 9.37 6.74
CA LYS A 346 -20.41 10.22 5.68
C LYS A 346 -21.22 9.96 4.41
N PRO A 347 -21.63 11.01 3.68
CA PRO A 347 -22.34 10.82 2.43
C PRO A 347 -21.38 10.20 1.41
N LEU A 348 -21.66 8.95 0.98
CA LEU A 348 -20.98 8.29 -0.15
C LEU A 348 -20.69 9.33 -1.26
N THR A 349 -19.45 9.34 -1.75
CA THR A 349 -18.99 10.25 -2.80
C THR A 349 -18.61 9.46 -4.06
N GLU A 350 -18.56 10.13 -5.21
CA GLU A 350 -18.03 9.53 -6.45
C GLU A 350 -16.59 9.02 -6.28
N THR A 351 -15.79 9.70 -5.45
CA THR A 351 -14.42 9.30 -5.14
C THR A 351 -14.37 7.96 -4.40
N ASP A 352 -15.32 7.70 -3.51
CA ASP A 352 -15.39 6.43 -2.77
C ASP A 352 -15.66 5.26 -3.72
N LEU A 353 -16.51 5.46 -4.74
CA LEU A 353 -16.81 4.42 -5.73
C LEU A 353 -15.62 4.02 -6.61
N ASN A 354 -14.64 4.91 -6.81
CA ASN A 354 -13.42 4.59 -7.56
C ASN A 354 -12.45 3.72 -6.74
N ASP A 355 -12.58 3.77 -5.43
CA ASP A 355 -11.66 3.23 -4.45
C ASP A 355 -12.16 1.90 -3.83
N VAL A 356 -13.19 1.33 -4.43
CA VAL A 356 -13.92 0.14 -4.00
C VAL A 356 -13.50 -1.09 -4.81
N SER A 357 -13.68 -2.28 -4.25
CA SER A 357 -13.46 -3.55 -4.95
C SER A 357 -14.39 -3.68 -6.16
N THR A 358 -13.81 -3.92 -7.33
CA THR A 358 -14.55 -4.02 -8.60
C THR A 358 -14.30 -5.35 -9.31
N ARG A 359 -15.32 -5.85 -10.03
CA ARG A 359 -15.24 -7.05 -10.88
C ARG A 359 -15.93 -6.77 -12.22
N ARG A 360 -15.32 -7.14 -13.34
CA ARG A 360 -15.98 -7.06 -14.65
C ARG A 360 -17.12 -8.07 -14.73
N VAL A 361 -18.24 -7.67 -15.34
CA VAL A 361 -19.42 -8.51 -15.59
C VAL A 361 -19.80 -8.39 -17.07
N GLU A 362 -20.72 -9.24 -17.54
CA GLU A 362 -21.22 -9.13 -18.91
C GLU A 362 -21.99 -7.80 -19.11
N ARG A 363 -22.03 -7.35 -20.36
CA ARG A 363 -22.77 -6.13 -20.70
C ARG A 363 -24.25 -6.31 -20.39
N GLY A 364 -24.78 -5.43 -19.55
CA GLY A 364 -26.20 -5.39 -19.19
C GLY A 364 -26.60 -6.42 -18.12
N SER A 365 -25.65 -7.06 -17.44
CA SER A 365 -25.95 -7.87 -16.25
C SER A 365 -26.71 -7.07 -15.21
N ARG A 366 -27.73 -7.68 -14.61
CA ARG A 366 -28.52 -7.11 -13.51
C ARG A 366 -28.43 -8.00 -12.28
N ILE A 367 -28.32 -7.40 -11.09
CA ILE A 367 -28.30 -8.14 -9.83
C ILE A 367 -29.72 -8.64 -9.54
N ILE A 368 -29.85 -9.95 -9.30
CA ILE A 368 -31.11 -10.56 -8.84
C ILE A 368 -31.13 -10.61 -7.33
N THR A 369 -30.12 -11.25 -6.73
CA THR A 369 -30.01 -11.40 -5.29
C THR A 369 -28.59 -11.83 -4.88
N SER A 370 -28.32 -11.79 -3.58
CA SER A 370 -27.12 -12.34 -2.95
C SER A 370 -27.52 -13.29 -1.82
N LEU A 371 -26.68 -14.28 -1.53
CA LEU A 371 -26.93 -15.22 -0.43
C LEU A 371 -26.42 -14.63 0.89
N SER A 372 -27.22 -14.72 1.95
CA SER A 372 -26.84 -14.35 3.32
C SER A 372 -25.60 -15.12 3.80
N GLU A 373 -24.67 -14.45 4.50
CA GLU A 373 -23.45 -15.04 5.06
C GLU A 373 -22.67 -15.92 4.06
N ASN A 374 -22.75 -15.56 2.77
CA ASN A 374 -22.12 -16.31 1.69
C ASN A 374 -21.47 -15.34 0.70
N THR A 375 -20.57 -15.86 -0.13
CA THR A 375 -19.87 -15.05 -1.13
C THR A 375 -20.64 -14.97 -2.46
N LYS A 376 -21.72 -15.74 -2.65
CA LYS A 376 -22.42 -15.88 -3.93
C LYS A 376 -23.36 -14.71 -4.22
N VAL A 377 -23.18 -14.12 -5.40
CA VAL A 377 -24.07 -13.10 -5.99
C VAL A 377 -24.64 -13.65 -7.30
N ILE A 378 -25.96 -13.57 -7.47
CA ILE A 378 -26.66 -14.06 -8.66
C ILE A 378 -26.99 -12.88 -9.57
N LEU A 379 -26.47 -12.93 -10.78
CA LEU A 379 -26.72 -11.98 -11.86
C LEU A 379 -27.59 -12.62 -12.93
N GLN A 380 -28.42 -11.80 -13.58
CA GLN A 380 -29.12 -12.18 -14.80
C GLN A 380 -28.60 -11.37 -15.98
N MET A 381 -28.25 -12.06 -17.06
CA MET A 381 -27.80 -11.45 -18.31
C MET A 381 -29.00 -10.97 -19.13
N PRO A 382 -28.82 -10.01 -20.06
CA PRO A 382 -29.93 -9.51 -20.90
C PRO A 382 -30.64 -10.60 -21.71
N ARG A 383 -29.94 -11.71 -22.01
CA ARG A 383 -30.51 -12.87 -22.71
C ARG A 383 -31.42 -13.74 -21.83
N GLY A 384 -31.31 -13.60 -20.50
CA GLY A 384 -32.06 -14.32 -19.49
C GLY A 384 -31.27 -15.34 -18.67
N ASN A 385 -30.07 -15.71 -19.14
CA ASN A 385 -29.17 -16.63 -18.43
C ASN A 385 -28.77 -16.09 -17.06
N LEU A 386 -28.64 -16.99 -16.09
CA LEU A 386 -28.12 -16.66 -14.76
C LEU A 386 -26.62 -16.93 -14.70
N GLU A 387 -25.89 -16.02 -14.06
CA GLU A 387 -24.49 -16.20 -13.69
C GLU A 387 -24.36 -16.07 -12.17
N CYS A 388 -23.77 -17.08 -11.54
CA CYS A 388 -23.40 -17.02 -10.13
C CYS A 388 -21.92 -16.68 -10.01
N ILE A 389 -21.62 -15.62 -9.28
CA ILE A 389 -20.27 -15.11 -9.11
C ILE A 389 -19.94 -14.99 -7.63
N GLN A 390 -18.66 -15.04 -7.28
CA GLN A 390 -18.20 -14.86 -5.91
C GLN A 390 -17.23 -13.66 -5.85
N PRO A 391 -17.74 -12.44 -5.60
CA PRO A 391 -16.89 -11.26 -5.54
C PRO A 391 -15.90 -11.34 -4.39
N ARG A 392 -14.63 -11.04 -4.66
CA ARG A 392 -13.56 -11.15 -3.65
C ARG A 392 -13.83 -10.33 -2.39
N ALA A 393 -14.46 -9.16 -2.51
CA ALA A 393 -14.80 -8.32 -1.35
C ALA A 393 -15.61 -9.07 -0.29
N LEU A 394 -16.64 -9.81 -0.73
CA LEU A 394 -17.48 -10.61 0.16
C LEU A 394 -16.66 -11.75 0.78
N SER A 395 -15.82 -12.41 -0.02
CA SER A 395 -14.93 -13.47 0.47
C SER A 395 -14.00 -12.96 1.57
N PHE A 396 -13.39 -11.78 1.39
CA PHE A 396 -12.49 -11.21 2.40
C PHE A 396 -13.23 -10.77 3.67
N SER A 397 -14.46 -10.25 3.59
CA SER A 397 -15.28 -9.98 4.78
C SER A 397 -15.54 -11.25 5.58
N ILE A 398 -15.98 -12.31 4.91
CA ILE A 398 -16.26 -13.60 5.56
C ILE A 398 -14.98 -14.22 6.13
N ILE A 399 -13.88 -14.22 5.36
CA ILE A 399 -12.59 -14.73 5.84
C ILE A 399 -12.12 -13.94 7.07
N GLY A 400 -12.20 -12.60 7.06
CA GLY A 400 -11.85 -11.78 8.22
C GLY A 400 -12.64 -12.19 9.46
N LYS A 401 -13.97 -12.27 9.36
CA LYS A 401 -14.85 -12.72 10.45
C LYS A 401 -14.51 -14.14 10.97
N LEU A 402 -14.11 -15.06 10.08
CA LEU A 402 -13.69 -16.42 10.45
C LEU A 402 -12.33 -16.42 11.15
N LEU A 403 -11.37 -15.63 10.68
CA LEU A 403 -10.04 -15.51 11.30
C LEU A 403 -10.12 -14.86 12.69
N ASP A 404 -10.95 -13.83 12.85
CA ASP A 404 -11.23 -13.21 14.15
C ASP A 404 -11.87 -14.19 15.15
N LYS A 405 -12.69 -15.13 14.67
CA LYS A 405 -13.29 -16.22 15.46
C LYS A 405 -12.38 -17.42 15.67
N LEU A 406 -11.15 -17.40 15.13
CA LEU A 406 -10.20 -18.52 15.15
C LEU A 406 -10.69 -19.78 14.41
N GLU A 407 -11.58 -19.64 13.43
CA GLU A 407 -12.08 -20.73 12.56
C GLU A 407 -11.18 -20.90 11.32
N TYR A 408 -9.93 -21.32 11.55
CA TYR A 408 -8.91 -21.46 10.52
C TYR A 408 -9.26 -22.44 9.39
N TYR A 409 -9.94 -23.56 9.67
CA TYR A 409 -10.27 -24.55 8.64
C TYR A 409 -11.21 -23.98 7.56
N GLU A 410 -12.29 -23.33 7.97
CA GLU A 410 -13.27 -22.75 7.05
C GLU A 410 -12.65 -21.60 6.25
N ALA A 411 -11.87 -20.73 6.92
CA ALA A 411 -11.12 -19.67 6.25
C ALA A 411 -10.14 -20.23 5.21
N PHE A 412 -9.34 -21.23 5.59
CA PHE A 412 -8.39 -21.90 4.70
C PHE A 412 -9.09 -22.53 3.48
N ASN A 413 -10.23 -23.19 3.70
CA ASN A 413 -10.96 -23.85 2.61
C ASN A 413 -11.50 -22.84 1.59
N ILE A 414 -12.07 -21.72 2.04
CA ILE A 414 -12.51 -20.63 1.15
C ILE A 414 -11.31 -20.07 0.37
N MET A 415 -10.21 -19.80 1.07
CA MET A 415 -9.00 -19.25 0.46
C MET A 415 -8.43 -20.18 -0.61
N ARG A 416 -8.32 -21.48 -0.31
CA ARG A 416 -7.82 -22.50 -1.24
C ARG A 416 -8.72 -22.65 -2.47
N LEU A 417 -10.05 -22.75 -2.28
CA LEU A 417 -11.00 -22.92 -3.38
C LEU A 417 -11.04 -21.70 -4.31
N GLN A 418 -10.93 -20.48 -3.74
CA GLN A 418 -10.96 -19.23 -4.51
C GLN A 418 -9.57 -18.71 -4.89
N ARG A 419 -8.50 -19.47 -4.60
CA ARG A 419 -7.09 -19.11 -4.86
C ARG A 419 -6.71 -17.73 -4.29
N ILE A 420 -7.13 -17.47 -3.06
CA ILE A 420 -6.69 -16.33 -2.26
C ILE A 420 -5.36 -16.71 -1.59
N ASN A 421 -4.39 -15.81 -1.67
CA ASN A 421 -3.05 -16.04 -1.10
C ASN A 421 -3.13 -16.39 0.39
N LEU A 422 -2.57 -17.55 0.76
CA LEU A 422 -2.64 -18.13 2.11
C LEU A 422 -1.89 -17.32 3.18
N ASN A 423 -1.01 -16.39 2.79
CA ASN A 423 -0.32 -15.50 3.72
C ASN A 423 -1.28 -14.65 4.56
N LEU A 424 -2.52 -14.44 4.09
CA LEU A 424 -3.55 -13.72 4.84
C LEU A 424 -3.88 -14.37 6.20
N LEU A 425 -3.72 -15.69 6.34
CA LEU A 425 -3.92 -16.40 7.61
C LEU A 425 -3.03 -15.83 8.72
N TYR A 426 -1.84 -15.35 8.35
CA TYR A 426 -0.91 -14.67 9.25
C TYR A 426 -1.07 -13.14 9.18
N ASP A 427 -1.08 -12.58 7.98
CA ASP A 427 -1.01 -11.12 7.77
C ASP A 427 -2.27 -10.37 8.25
N HIS A 428 -3.42 -11.05 8.32
CA HIS A 428 -4.66 -10.45 8.84
C HIS A 428 -4.50 -9.96 10.28
N ASN A 429 -3.93 -10.80 11.14
CA ASN A 429 -3.60 -10.45 12.52
C ASN A 429 -2.40 -11.28 13.02
N PRO A 430 -1.16 -10.77 12.82
CA PRO A 430 0.04 -11.49 13.20
C PRO A 430 0.15 -11.77 14.70
N VAL A 431 -0.49 -10.99 15.58
CA VAL A 431 -0.47 -11.23 17.03
C VAL A 431 -1.37 -12.40 17.36
N LEU A 432 -2.62 -12.36 16.90
CA LEU A 432 -3.60 -13.40 17.16
C LEU A 432 -3.16 -14.77 16.63
N PHE A 433 -2.57 -14.81 15.43
CA PHE A 433 -2.03 -16.07 14.87
C PHE A 433 -0.88 -16.63 15.71
N ARG A 434 0.03 -15.77 16.20
CA ARG A 434 1.18 -16.22 17.01
C ARG A 434 0.76 -16.85 18.33
N GLU A 435 -0.28 -16.31 18.95
CA GLU A 435 -0.81 -16.83 20.21
C GLU A 435 -1.61 -18.14 20.03
N ASN A 436 -2.18 -18.37 18.84
CA ASN A 436 -3.14 -19.45 18.58
C ASN A 436 -2.72 -20.42 17.46
N VAL A 437 -1.42 -20.54 17.17
CA VAL A 437 -0.91 -21.42 16.10
C VAL A 437 -1.19 -22.91 16.35
N ASN A 438 -1.39 -23.30 17.61
CA ASN A 438 -1.82 -24.66 17.97
C ASN A 438 -3.21 -24.99 17.39
N LEU A 439 -4.17 -24.07 17.48
CA LEU A 439 -5.51 -24.25 16.92
C LEU A 439 -5.48 -24.36 15.40
N PHE A 440 -4.61 -23.61 14.73
CA PHE A 440 -4.41 -23.71 13.28
C PHE A 440 -4.00 -25.13 12.84
N ILE A 441 -3.01 -25.72 13.52
CA ILE A 441 -2.55 -27.09 13.23
C ILE A 441 -3.65 -28.12 13.55
N GLU A 442 -4.33 -27.99 14.68
CA GLU A 442 -5.40 -28.90 15.12
C GLU A 442 -6.62 -28.89 14.20
N GLN A 443 -6.94 -27.75 13.59
CA GLN A 443 -8.09 -27.61 12.70
C GLN A 443 -7.80 -28.10 11.27
N ILE A 444 -6.63 -27.78 10.71
CA ILE A 444 -6.29 -28.17 9.32
C ILE A 444 -6.05 -29.68 9.23
N LYS A 445 -5.32 -30.26 10.19
CA LYS A 445 -4.96 -31.70 10.32
C LYS A 445 -4.20 -32.33 9.15
N ASP A 446 -4.44 -31.93 7.91
CA ASP A 446 -3.80 -32.43 6.70
C ASP A 446 -2.38 -31.84 6.54
N PRO A 447 -1.33 -32.67 6.65
CA PRO A 447 0.05 -32.21 6.48
C PRO A 447 0.31 -31.56 5.12
N ALA A 448 -0.38 -32.00 4.06
CA ALA A 448 -0.20 -31.43 2.72
C ALA A 448 -0.66 -29.96 2.65
N TRP A 449 -1.71 -29.61 3.41
CA TRP A 449 -2.24 -28.24 3.43
C TRP A 449 -1.35 -27.30 4.24
N ILE A 450 -0.74 -27.79 5.32
CA ILE A 450 0.27 -27.03 6.08
C ILE A 450 1.52 -26.81 5.22
N SER A 451 1.97 -27.85 4.49
CA SER A 451 3.05 -27.73 3.52
C SER A 451 2.74 -26.72 2.41
N LEU A 452 1.48 -26.65 1.94
CA LEU A 452 1.03 -25.64 0.98
C LEU A 452 1.09 -24.22 1.56
N PHE A 453 0.62 -24.02 2.79
CA PHE A 453 0.74 -22.73 3.49
C PHE A 453 2.20 -22.29 3.61
N LEU A 454 3.07 -23.18 4.07
CA LEU A 454 4.50 -22.91 4.23
C LEU A 454 5.20 -22.65 2.88
N SER A 455 4.81 -23.35 1.82
CA SER A 455 5.43 -23.19 0.50
C SER A 455 5.08 -21.85 -0.17
N GLU A 456 3.88 -21.32 0.08
CA GLU A 456 3.43 -20.01 -0.42
C GLU A 456 3.86 -18.82 0.45
N LEU A 457 4.44 -19.07 1.63
CA LEU A 457 4.81 -18.02 2.57
C LEU A 457 5.87 -17.06 1.98
N VAL A 458 5.58 -15.76 2.06
CA VAL A 458 6.45 -14.66 1.61
C VAL A 458 6.60 -13.61 2.71
N ASP A 459 7.73 -12.90 2.71
CA ASP A 459 8.00 -11.83 3.68
C ASP A 459 7.14 -10.58 3.47
N GLU A 460 6.60 -10.40 2.26
CA GLU A 460 5.70 -9.30 1.94
C GLU A 460 4.36 -9.47 2.67
N ASP A 461 3.87 -8.36 3.24
CA ASP A 461 2.54 -8.29 3.85
C ASP A 461 1.47 -8.12 2.77
N VAL A 462 0.63 -9.14 2.58
CA VAL A 462 -0.40 -9.13 1.54
C VAL A 462 -1.54 -8.15 1.82
N THR A 463 -1.75 -7.75 3.07
CA THR A 463 -2.77 -6.76 3.45
C THR A 463 -2.40 -5.35 3.01
N ARG A 464 -1.10 -5.05 2.90
CA ARG A 464 -0.57 -3.75 2.45
C ARG A 464 -0.33 -3.68 0.95
N THR A 465 -0.23 -4.82 0.28
CA THR A 465 0.05 -4.91 -1.15
C THR A 465 -1.20 -5.31 -1.93
N MET A 466 -1.38 -6.61 -2.18
CA MET A 466 -2.45 -7.16 -3.02
C MET A 466 -3.86 -6.83 -2.50
N TYR A 467 -4.04 -6.75 -1.18
CA TYR A 467 -5.35 -6.57 -0.55
C TYR A 467 -5.52 -5.21 0.15
N SER A 468 -4.64 -4.25 -0.18
CA SER A 468 -4.64 -2.89 0.37
C SER A 468 -5.99 -2.18 0.29
N VAL A 469 -6.73 -2.37 -0.79
CA VAL A 469 -8.06 -1.76 -1.00
C VAL A 469 -9.07 -2.17 0.07
N ILE A 470 -8.93 -3.37 0.63
CA ILE A 470 -9.85 -3.95 1.61
C ILE A 470 -9.38 -3.64 3.04
N TYR A 471 -8.07 -3.61 3.26
CA TYR A 471 -7.44 -3.40 4.57
C TYR A 471 -7.03 -1.94 4.84
N LYS A 472 -7.58 -0.95 4.10
CA LYS A 472 -7.21 0.49 4.19
C LYS A 472 -7.16 1.03 5.62
N ASN A 473 -8.04 0.56 6.50
CA ASN A 473 -8.18 1.06 7.88
C ASN A 473 -7.14 0.48 8.88
N ASN A 474 -6.38 -0.56 8.50
CA ASN A 474 -5.41 -1.21 9.37
C ASN A 474 -3.96 -0.76 9.11
N ALA A 475 -3.77 0.32 8.34
CA ALA A 475 -2.45 0.86 8.01
C ALA A 475 -1.82 1.61 9.21
N THR A 476 -1.38 0.88 10.22
CA THR A 476 -0.38 1.38 11.17
C THR A 476 0.99 1.45 10.47
N GLU A 477 1.73 2.54 10.69
CA GLU A 477 3.08 2.71 10.13
C GLU A 477 3.95 1.47 10.42
N PRO A 478 4.85 1.09 9.50
CA PRO A 478 5.70 -0.08 9.71
C PRO A 478 6.58 0.13 10.95
N SER A 479 6.21 -0.52 12.06
CA SER A 479 7.17 -0.83 13.11
C SER A 479 8.34 -1.55 12.45
N ARG A 480 9.58 -1.11 12.68
CA ARG A 480 10.78 -1.82 12.19
C ARG A 480 10.70 -3.27 12.65
N VAL A 481 10.28 -4.18 11.77
CA VAL A 481 10.21 -5.60 12.10
C VAL A 481 11.64 -6.11 12.10
N GLU A 482 12.17 -6.42 13.29
CA GLU A 482 13.56 -6.86 13.46
C GLU A 482 13.82 -8.27 12.88
N LYS A 483 12.77 -9.06 12.61
CA LYS A 483 12.86 -10.44 12.11
C LYS A 483 11.94 -10.69 10.91
N SER A 484 12.43 -11.43 9.91
CA SER A 484 11.64 -11.87 8.75
C SER A 484 10.40 -12.66 9.19
N LYS A 485 9.27 -12.42 8.53
CA LYS A 485 7.99 -13.11 8.76
C LYS A 485 8.15 -14.61 8.54
N ILE A 486 8.89 -15.00 7.50
CA ILE A 486 9.18 -16.41 7.21
C ILE A 486 9.86 -17.08 8.39
N LEU A 487 10.89 -16.45 8.97
CA LEU A 487 11.59 -16.99 10.13
C LEU A 487 10.64 -17.20 11.32
N VAL A 488 9.80 -16.21 11.63
CA VAL A 488 8.87 -16.25 12.77
C VAL A 488 7.83 -17.36 12.61
N VAL A 489 7.16 -17.44 11.45
CA VAL A 489 6.12 -18.44 11.20
C VAL A 489 6.72 -19.85 11.17
N CYS A 490 7.86 -20.02 10.51
CA CYS A 490 8.54 -21.32 10.50
C CYS A 490 9.01 -21.73 11.89
N GLU A 491 9.48 -20.82 12.74
CA GLU A 491 9.91 -21.11 14.13
C GLU A 491 8.73 -21.60 14.99
N LEU A 492 7.59 -20.93 14.89
CA LEU A 492 6.38 -21.29 15.61
C LEU A 492 5.85 -22.66 15.20
N LEU A 493 5.76 -22.90 13.88
CA LEU A 493 5.29 -24.18 13.36
C LEU A 493 6.28 -25.32 13.66
N GLU A 494 7.59 -25.12 13.56
CA GLU A 494 8.59 -26.13 13.98
C GLU A 494 8.37 -26.53 15.45
N LYS A 495 8.22 -25.54 16.34
CA LYS A 495 8.05 -25.77 17.78
C LYS A 495 6.78 -26.55 18.10
N GLU A 496 5.65 -26.22 17.49
CA GLU A 496 4.37 -26.90 17.78
C GLU A 496 4.26 -28.26 17.07
N LEU A 497 4.71 -28.38 15.82
CA LEU A 497 4.71 -29.67 15.11
C LEU A 497 5.58 -30.72 15.80
N THR A 498 6.71 -30.32 16.41
CA THR A 498 7.62 -31.25 17.10
C THR A 498 7.06 -31.74 18.45
N LYS A 499 6.15 -30.97 19.09
CA LYS A 499 5.52 -31.37 20.36
C LYS A 499 4.35 -32.34 20.18
N MET A 500 3.80 -32.42 18.97
CA MET A 500 2.60 -33.21 18.70
C MET A 500 2.87 -34.71 18.86
N LYS A 501 1.89 -35.45 19.42
CA LYS A 501 1.99 -36.90 19.61
C LYS A 501 2.19 -37.69 18.31
N ASN A 502 1.71 -37.14 17.18
CA ASN A 502 1.82 -37.73 15.84
C ASN A 502 2.84 -37.00 14.97
N ALA A 503 3.97 -36.56 15.54
CA ALA A 503 5.00 -35.78 14.84
C ALA A 503 5.50 -36.45 13.54
N ASP A 504 5.48 -37.79 13.48
CA ASP A 504 5.91 -38.56 12.30
C ASP A 504 5.08 -38.28 11.03
N MET A 505 3.82 -37.85 11.17
CA MET A 505 2.98 -37.45 10.03
C MET A 505 3.36 -36.08 9.47
N TYR A 506 4.01 -35.23 10.27
CA TYR A 506 4.32 -33.84 9.91
C TYR A 506 5.76 -33.65 9.43
N VAL A 507 6.42 -34.73 9.03
CA VAL A 507 7.80 -34.69 8.50
C VAL A 507 7.91 -33.77 7.28
N LEU A 508 6.97 -33.81 6.34
CA LEU A 508 7.02 -32.95 5.13
C LEU A 508 6.83 -31.45 5.46
N PRO A 509 5.84 -31.03 6.25
CA PRO A 509 5.77 -29.65 6.76
C PRO A 509 7.03 -29.22 7.49
N LEU A 510 7.58 -30.08 8.35
CA LEU A 510 8.81 -29.79 9.10
C LEU A 510 10.00 -29.56 8.17
N LEU A 511 10.19 -30.40 7.15
CA LEU A 511 11.20 -30.17 6.11
C LEU A 511 10.96 -28.83 5.41
N THR A 512 9.72 -28.50 5.08
CA THR A 512 9.38 -27.20 4.47
C THR A 512 9.80 -26.04 5.35
N THR A 513 9.61 -26.12 6.68
CA THR A 513 10.07 -25.06 7.61
C THR A 513 11.58 -24.87 7.57
N TYR A 514 12.37 -25.93 7.50
CA TYR A 514 13.84 -25.82 7.43
C TYR A 514 14.31 -25.23 6.11
N ILE A 515 13.71 -25.70 5.02
CA ILE A 515 14.05 -25.32 3.66
C ILE A 515 13.72 -23.84 3.42
N LYS A 516 12.53 -23.39 3.84
CA LYS A 516 12.05 -22.02 3.62
C LYS A 516 12.85 -20.95 4.33
N ARG A 517 13.52 -21.27 5.44
CA ARG A 517 14.43 -20.33 6.10
C ARG A 517 15.68 -20.03 5.28
N GLY A 518 16.07 -20.91 4.35
CA GLY A 518 17.16 -20.67 3.39
C GLY A 518 18.58 -20.61 3.96
N GLU A 519 18.76 -20.63 5.29
CA GLU A 519 20.09 -20.62 5.89
C GLU A 519 20.71 -22.02 5.91
N THR A 520 22.04 -22.08 5.70
CA THR A 520 22.80 -23.33 5.63
C THR A 520 22.56 -24.24 6.84
N GLN A 521 22.48 -23.67 8.05
CA GLN A 521 22.24 -24.44 9.28
C GLN A 521 20.91 -25.22 9.29
N TYR A 522 19.86 -24.68 8.67
CA TYR A 522 18.56 -25.35 8.60
C TYR A 522 18.54 -26.39 7.47
N LEU A 523 19.24 -26.14 6.36
CA LEU A 523 19.44 -27.14 5.32
C LEU A 523 20.23 -28.35 5.84
N GLU A 524 21.25 -28.11 6.67
CA GLU A 524 21.99 -29.18 7.38
C GLU A 524 21.04 -30.00 8.27
N ARG A 525 20.17 -29.34 9.06
CA ARG A 525 19.14 -30.03 9.88
C ARG A 525 18.16 -30.86 9.04
N ALA A 526 17.73 -30.32 7.89
CA ALA A 526 16.83 -31.03 6.98
C ALA A 526 17.49 -32.30 6.44
N LEU A 527 18.76 -32.22 6.03
CA LEU A 527 19.55 -33.36 5.59
C LEU A 527 19.82 -34.37 6.72
N THR A 528 20.11 -33.91 7.94
CA THR A 528 20.21 -34.80 9.11
C THR A 528 18.90 -35.55 9.34
N LYS A 529 17.74 -34.89 9.22
CA LYS A 529 16.44 -35.54 9.37
C LYS A 529 16.21 -36.60 8.29
N ILE A 530 16.58 -36.31 7.04
CA ILE A 530 16.56 -37.28 5.94
C ILE A 530 17.46 -38.49 6.22
N LYS A 531 18.67 -38.27 6.75
CA LYS A 531 19.58 -39.35 7.16
C LYS A 531 18.95 -40.24 8.23
N MET A 532 18.37 -39.62 9.27
CA MET A 532 17.67 -40.36 10.34
C MET A 532 16.51 -41.20 9.80
N LEU A 533 15.73 -40.69 8.82
CA LEU A 533 14.68 -41.47 8.16
C LEU A 533 15.24 -42.67 7.40
N LYS A 534 16.37 -42.51 6.69
CA LYS A 534 17.01 -43.61 5.98
C LYS A 534 17.53 -44.70 6.92
N GLU A 535 18.13 -44.30 8.04
CA GLU A 535 18.57 -45.23 9.07
C GLU A 535 17.40 -45.97 9.73
N ALA A 536 16.29 -45.28 9.98
CA ALA A 536 15.06 -45.89 10.51
C ALA A 536 14.42 -46.90 9.54
N GLU A 537 14.38 -46.58 8.24
CA GLU A 537 13.97 -47.54 7.21
C GLU A 537 14.85 -48.78 7.18
N ASN A 538 16.17 -48.60 7.28
CA ASN A 538 17.13 -49.70 7.29
C ASN A 538 16.95 -50.59 8.54
N ARG A 539 16.46 -50.03 9.66
CA ARG A 539 16.09 -50.78 10.88
C ARG A 539 14.72 -51.48 10.78
N GLY A 540 13.97 -51.27 9.69
CA GLY A 540 12.66 -51.89 9.46
C GLY A 540 11.52 -51.22 10.23
N GLU A 541 11.69 -49.98 10.68
CA GLU A 541 10.64 -49.22 11.39
C GLU A 541 9.51 -48.82 10.41
N LYS A 542 8.25 -48.93 10.85
CA LYS A 542 7.09 -48.45 10.06
C LYS A 542 7.00 -46.92 10.18
N LEU A 543 7.47 -46.22 9.15
CA LEU A 543 7.44 -44.76 9.07
C LEU A 543 6.15 -44.27 8.40
N ALA A 544 5.60 -43.17 8.89
CA ALA A 544 4.45 -42.51 8.26
C ALA A 544 4.81 -41.84 6.92
N VAL A 545 6.06 -41.35 6.81
CA VAL A 545 6.64 -40.77 5.59
C VAL A 545 7.95 -41.50 5.30
N THR A 546 8.08 -42.06 4.10
CA THR A 546 9.30 -42.78 3.69
C THR A 546 10.42 -41.81 3.34
N PHE A 547 11.67 -42.29 3.39
CA PHE A 547 12.82 -41.54 2.91
C PHE A 547 12.64 -41.12 1.45
N ASP A 548 12.18 -42.02 0.58
CA ASP A 548 12.04 -41.73 -0.85
C ASP A 548 10.98 -40.65 -1.11
N GLU A 549 9.90 -40.63 -0.33
CA GLU A 549 8.87 -39.58 -0.37
C GLU A 549 9.42 -38.23 0.13
N ALA A 550 10.06 -38.22 1.31
CA ALA A 550 10.62 -37.01 1.90
C ALA A 550 11.75 -36.40 1.05
N PHE A 551 12.61 -37.25 0.47
CA PHE A 551 13.70 -36.82 -0.39
C PHE A 551 13.19 -36.24 -1.71
N ARG A 552 12.23 -36.91 -2.37
CA ARG A 552 11.58 -36.37 -3.58
C ARG A 552 10.89 -35.04 -3.29
N TYR A 553 10.23 -34.93 -2.14
CA TYR A 553 9.59 -33.69 -1.72
C TYR A 553 10.60 -32.56 -1.54
N MET A 554 11.73 -32.82 -0.88
CA MET A 554 12.82 -31.85 -0.71
C MET A 554 13.38 -31.36 -2.05
N LEU A 555 13.54 -32.25 -3.04
CA LEU A 555 14.02 -31.90 -4.39
C LEU A 555 13.05 -30.97 -5.15
N TYR A 556 11.76 -30.92 -4.80
CA TYR A 556 10.82 -29.95 -5.39
C TYR A 556 10.99 -28.54 -4.82
N LEU A 557 11.60 -28.40 -3.65
CA LEU A 557 11.71 -27.13 -2.93
C LEU A 557 13.09 -26.47 -3.02
N ILE A 558 14.14 -27.24 -3.29
CA ILE A 558 15.53 -26.76 -3.36
C ILE A 558 16.22 -27.28 -4.62
N ASP A 559 17.11 -26.45 -5.16
CA ASP A 559 18.01 -26.85 -6.24
C ASP A 559 18.96 -27.99 -5.82
N VAL A 560 19.10 -28.97 -6.71
CA VAL A 560 19.97 -30.15 -6.51
C VAL A 560 21.40 -29.77 -6.17
N GLU A 561 21.94 -28.74 -6.83
CA GLU A 561 23.34 -28.34 -6.69
C GLU A 561 23.60 -27.74 -5.31
N ASP A 562 22.64 -26.97 -4.80
CA ASP A 562 22.74 -26.39 -3.46
C ASP A 562 22.61 -27.46 -2.38
N LEU A 563 21.73 -28.44 -2.57
CA LEU A 563 21.62 -29.59 -1.66
C LEU A 563 22.93 -30.42 -1.63
N TYR A 564 23.53 -30.66 -2.80
CA TYR A 564 24.81 -31.36 -2.91
C TYR A 564 25.95 -30.60 -2.21
N LYS A 565 26.03 -29.28 -2.40
CA LYS A 565 27.02 -28.43 -1.73
C LYS A 565 26.86 -28.42 -0.21
N VAL A 566 25.62 -28.36 0.30
CA VAL A 566 25.37 -28.42 1.75
C VAL A 566 25.78 -29.78 2.31
N ALA A 567 25.39 -30.88 1.65
CA ALA A 567 25.81 -32.23 2.05
C ALA A 567 27.34 -32.36 2.08
N LEU A 568 28.04 -31.82 1.07
CA LEU A 568 29.50 -31.83 1.03
C LEU A 568 30.10 -31.04 2.19
N GLY A 569 29.48 -29.92 2.55
CA GLY A 569 29.88 -29.07 3.68
C GLY A 569 29.63 -29.68 5.07
N MET A 570 28.90 -30.79 5.17
CA MET A 570 28.75 -31.58 6.40
C MET A 570 29.88 -32.60 6.59
N TYR A 571 30.77 -32.74 5.60
CA TYR A 571 31.89 -33.71 5.58
C TYR A 571 31.45 -35.19 5.71
N ASP A 572 30.19 -35.49 5.41
CA ASP A 572 29.62 -36.84 5.45
C ASP A 572 29.50 -37.39 4.01
N PHE A 573 30.48 -38.21 3.61
CA PHE A 573 30.54 -38.74 2.24
C PHE A 573 29.40 -39.70 1.88
N ASP A 574 28.82 -40.39 2.87
CA ASP A 574 27.70 -41.31 2.63
C ASP A 574 26.44 -40.51 2.31
N LEU A 575 26.21 -39.42 3.03
CA LEU A 575 25.14 -38.46 2.76
C LEU A 575 25.32 -37.78 1.39
N VAL A 576 26.55 -37.38 1.04
CA VAL A 576 26.86 -36.77 -0.27
C VAL A 576 26.56 -37.75 -1.40
N LEU A 577 26.98 -39.01 -1.26
CA LEU A 577 26.72 -40.05 -2.25
C LEU A 577 25.22 -40.34 -2.38
N LEU A 578 24.49 -40.35 -1.26
CA LEU A 578 23.03 -40.51 -1.24
C LEU A 578 22.34 -39.38 -2.01
N VAL A 579 22.73 -38.13 -1.75
CA VAL A 579 22.17 -36.96 -2.46
C VAL A 579 22.52 -37.02 -3.95
N ALA A 580 23.78 -37.29 -4.30
CA ALA A 580 24.24 -37.32 -5.70
C ALA A 580 23.55 -38.41 -6.54
N THR A 581 23.40 -39.61 -5.98
CA THR A 581 22.75 -40.74 -6.68
C THR A 581 21.25 -40.50 -6.89
N LYS A 582 20.55 -39.99 -5.88
CA LYS A 582 19.11 -39.75 -5.94
C LYS A 582 18.74 -38.50 -6.73
N SER A 583 19.67 -37.57 -6.92
CA SER A 583 19.49 -36.36 -7.72
C SER A 583 19.90 -36.49 -9.19
N GLN A 584 20.30 -37.69 -9.63
CA GLN A 584 20.72 -37.98 -11.02
C GLN A 584 21.90 -37.15 -11.52
N LYS A 585 22.79 -36.70 -10.63
CA LYS A 585 24.04 -36.07 -11.04
C LYS A 585 24.95 -37.07 -11.75
N ASP A 586 25.71 -36.64 -12.75
CA ASP A 586 26.57 -37.56 -13.52
C ASP A 586 27.64 -38.19 -12.59
N PRO A 587 27.67 -39.53 -12.44
CA PRO A 587 28.69 -40.22 -11.67
C PRO A 587 30.12 -39.88 -12.07
N LYS A 588 30.36 -39.51 -13.34
CA LYS A 588 31.68 -39.10 -13.83
C LYS A 588 32.15 -37.76 -13.26
N GLU A 589 31.23 -36.90 -12.83
CA GLU A 589 31.58 -35.59 -12.26
C GLU A 589 31.91 -35.70 -10.77
N TYR A 590 31.10 -36.41 -9.99
CA TYR A 590 31.26 -36.41 -8.53
C TYR A 590 32.12 -37.56 -8.00
N LEU A 591 32.15 -38.75 -8.62
CA LEU A 591 32.92 -39.89 -8.09
C LEU A 591 34.44 -39.65 -8.11
N PRO A 592 35.07 -39.13 -9.18
CA PRO A 592 36.50 -38.85 -9.18
C PRO A 592 36.87 -37.81 -8.12
N PHE A 593 36.02 -36.78 -7.97
CA PHE A 593 36.20 -35.74 -6.96
C PHE A 593 36.14 -36.31 -5.53
N LEU A 594 35.13 -37.12 -5.21
CA LEU A 594 35.00 -37.75 -3.89
C LEU A 594 36.14 -38.74 -3.60
N ASN A 595 36.57 -39.53 -4.60
CA ASN A 595 37.69 -40.46 -4.44
C ASN A 595 39.01 -39.72 -4.19
N ASN A 596 39.26 -38.61 -4.89
CA ASN A 596 40.42 -37.76 -4.63
C ASN A 596 40.39 -37.19 -3.22
N LEU A 597 39.22 -36.72 -2.75
CA LEU A 597 39.06 -36.20 -1.38
C LEU A 597 39.34 -37.27 -0.32
N LYS A 598 38.89 -38.52 -0.51
CA LYS A 598 39.11 -39.63 0.44
C LYS A 598 40.58 -39.97 0.66
N ASN A 599 41.46 -39.66 -0.30
CA ASN A 599 42.89 -39.94 -0.22
C ASN A 599 43.71 -38.84 0.49
N LEU A 600 43.09 -37.71 0.84
CA LEU A 600 43.76 -36.60 1.51
C LEU A 600 43.75 -36.75 3.04
N GLU A 601 44.70 -36.11 3.71
CA GLU A 601 44.70 -35.95 5.17
C GLU A 601 43.44 -35.21 5.64
N ILE A 602 42.93 -35.51 6.83
CA ILE A 602 41.59 -35.09 7.28
C ILE A 602 41.42 -33.56 7.28
N ASN A 603 42.42 -32.80 7.74
CA ASN A 603 42.33 -31.34 7.75
C ASN A 603 42.49 -30.75 6.34
N TYR A 604 43.40 -31.29 5.54
CA TYR A 604 43.57 -30.87 4.15
C TYR A 604 42.36 -31.22 3.27
N GLN A 605 41.68 -32.34 3.56
CA GLN A 605 40.42 -32.73 2.96
C GLN A 605 39.33 -31.70 3.24
N LYS A 606 39.14 -31.32 4.52
CA LYS A 606 38.17 -30.29 4.91
C LYS A 606 38.49 -28.93 4.31
N PHE A 607 39.77 -28.55 4.27
CA PHE A 607 40.24 -27.34 3.56
C PHE A 607 39.84 -27.37 2.08
N THR A 608 40.11 -28.48 1.39
CA THR A 608 39.82 -28.63 -0.04
C THR A 608 38.31 -28.56 -0.31
N ILE A 609 37.50 -29.16 0.56
CA ILE A 609 36.04 -29.08 0.51
C ILE A 609 35.56 -27.63 0.73
N ASP A 610 35.98 -26.97 1.79
CA ASP A 610 35.53 -25.60 2.09
C ASP A 610 36.04 -24.59 1.05
N LYS A 611 37.23 -24.82 0.47
CA LYS A 611 37.76 -24.05 -0.67
C LYS A 611 36.87 -24.22 -1.90
N TYR A 612 36.46 -25.45 -2.21
CA TYR A 612 35.51 -25.74 -3.30
C TYR A 612 34.14 -25.08 -3.06
N LEU A 613 33.63 -25.14 -1.83
CA LEU A 613 32.37 -24.50 -1.41
C LEU A 613 32.46 -22.99 -1.23
N LYS A 614 33.63 -22.38 -1.47
CA LYS A 614 33.93 -20.95 -1.26
C LYS A 614 33.71 -20.48 0.19
N ARG A 615 33.75 -21.39 1.16
CA ARG A 615 33.70 -21.11 2.61
C ARG A 615 35.10 -20.78 3.12
N TYR A 616 35.70 -19.73 2.57
CA TYR A 616 37.14 -19.46 2.72
C TYR A 616 37.60 -19.25 4.18
N GLU A 617 36.71 -18.74 5.04
CA GLU A 617 37.00 -18.59 6.47
C GLU A 617 37.20 -19.93 7.19
N LYS A 618 36.30 -20.90 6.96
CA LYS A 618 36.43 -22.27 7.50
C LYS A 618 37.60 -23.00 6.84
N ALA A 619 37.79 -22.82 5.53
CA ALA A 619 38.92 -23.40 4.81
C ALA A 619 40.26 -23.00 5.45
N LEU A 620 40.43 -21.71 5.78
CA LEU A 620 41.63 -21.21 6.44
C LEU A 620 41.86 -21.85 7.82
N GLN A 621 40.80 -22.06 8.61
CA GLN A 621 40.91 -22.72 9.92
C GLN A 621 41.46 -24.15 9.79
N HIS A 622 40.98 -24.91 8.80
CA HIS A 622 41.47 -26.27 8.55
C HIS A 622 42.90 -26.28 8.00
N LEU A 623 43.24 -25.37 7.08
CA LEU A 623 44.59 -25.29 6.52
C LEU A 623 45.65 -24.92 7.57
N LEU A 624 45.30 -24.08 8.55
CA LEU A 624 46.18 -23.75 9.66
C LEU A 624 46.41 -24.93 10.63
N GLN A 625 45.51 -25.92 10.64
CA GLN A 625 45.65 -27.14 11.43
C GLN A 625 46.52 -28.21 10.72
N CYS A 626 46.76 -28.07 9.41
CA CYS A 626 47.69 -28.93 8.68
C CYS A 626 49.14 -28.69 9.17
N GLY A 627 49.84 -29.77 9.53
CA GLY A 627 51.24 -29.72 9.96
C GLY A 627 52.21 -29.72 8.78
N GLY A 628 53.21 -28.83 8.79
CA GLY A 628 54.26 -28.72 7.76
C GLY A 628 54.47 -27.28 7.27
N ASP A 629 55.69 -26.97 6.82
CA ASP A 629 56.04 -25.63 6.33
C ASP A 629 55.54 -25.39 4.89
N ASP A 630 55.42 -26.44 4.08
CA ASP A 630 54.87 -26.37 2.72
C ASP A 630 53.39 -25.92 2.73
N TYR A 631 52.57 -26.45 3.65
CA TYR A 631 51.18 -26.02 3.84
C TYR A 631 51.08 -24.58 4.36
N PHE A 632 52.07 -24.12 5.11
CA PHE A 632 52.10 -22.74 5.59
C PHE A 632 52.37 -21.74 4.45
N MET A 633 53.24 -22.10 3.50
CA MET A 633 53.45 -21.31 2.29
C MET A 633 52.19 -21.26 1.40
N GLU A 634 51.49 -22.39 1.27
CA GLU A 634 50.17 -22.43 0.63
C GLU A 634 49.17 -21.53 1.38
N CYS A 635 49.17 -21.56 2.71
CA CYS A 635 48.31 -20.72 3.55
C CYS A 635 48.57 -19.23 3.35
N LEU A 636 49.83 -18.78 3.31
CA LEU A 636 50.16 -17.38 3.02
C LEU A 636 49.63 -16.95 1.64
N THR A 637 49.76 -17.82 0.65
CA THR A 637 49.24 -17.58 -0.71
C THR A 637 47.71 -17.49 -0.70
N PHE A 638 47.05 -18.38 0.04
CA PHE A 638 45.58 -18.43 0.18
C PHE A 638 45.01 -17.21 0.93
N ILE A 639 45.67 -16.77 2.00
CA ILE A 639 45.31 -15.55 2.73
C ILE A 639 45.38 -14.35 1.80
N LYS A 640 46.44 -14.26 0.98
CA LYS A 640 46.65 -13.18 0.01
C LYS A 640 45.60 -13.18 -1.10
N SER A 641 45.29 -14.34 -1.68
CA SER A 641 44.29 -14.43 -2.76
C SER A 641 42.86 -14.10 -2.30
N HIS A 642 42.51 -14.42 -1.05
CA HIS A 642 41.16 -14.21 -0.50
C HIS A 642 41.05 -13.04 0.51
N LYS A 643 42.13 -12.30 0.75
CA LYS A 643 42.20 -11.15 1.68
C LYS A 643 41.77 -11.47 3.12
N LEU A 644 42.11 -12.67 3.62
CA LEU A 644 41.67 -13.18 4.93
C LEU A 644 42.59 -12.80 6.11
N TYR A 645 43.41 -11.75 5.97
CA TYR A 645 44.45 -11.39 6.94
C TYR A 645 43.92 -11.19 8.36
N LYS A 646 42.75 -10.55 8.53
CA LYS A 646 42.14 -10.30 9.85
C LYS A 646 41.80 -11.59 10.60
N LEU A 647 41.26 -12.59 9.89
CA LEU A 647 40.93 -13.88 10.47
C LEU A 647 42.21 -14.68 10.78
N ALA A 648 43.18 -14.68 9.86
CA ALA A 648 44.46 -15.35 10.05
C ALA A 648 45.19 -14.86 11.31
N LEU A 649 45.23 -13.54 11.53
CA LEU A 649 45.87 -12.93 12.71
C LEU A 649 45.14 -13.23 14.03
N LYS A 650 43.85 -13.59 14.00
CA LYS A 650 43.11 -14.04 15.20
C LYS A 650 43.42 -15.49 15.55
N LEU A 651 43.68 -16.32 14.54
CA LEU A 651 43.86 -17.77 14.69
C LEU A 651 45.31 -18.15 15.02
N VAL A 652 46.29 -17.36 14.58
CA VAL A 652 47.72 -17.63 14.79
C VAL A 652 48.23 -16.89 16.05
N PRO A 653 48.92 -17.58 16.99
CA PRO A 653 49.47 -16.93 18.18
C PRO A 653 50.55 -15.88 17.85
N GLN A 654 50.51 -14.73 18.55
CA GLN A 654 51.40 -13.59 18.30
C GLN A 654 52.90 -13.89 18.50
N THR A 655 53.23 -14.90 19.30
CA THR A 655 54.61 -15.29 19.63
C THR A 655 55.30 -16.06 18.50
N THR A 656 54.57 -16.49 17.47
CA THR A 656 55.10 -17.33 16.40
C THR A 656 55.70 -16.53 15.25
N ASP A 657 56.74 -17.05 14.61
CA ASP A 657 57.30 -16.42 13.40
C ASP A 657 56.30 -16.42 12.22
N ARG A 658 55.36 -17.38 12.23
CA ARG A 658 54.20 -17.41 11.32
C ARG A 658 53.36 -16.14 11.42
N TYR A 659 53.11 -15.63 12.63
CA TYR A 659 52.38 -14.38 12.84
C TYR A 659 53.12 -13.18 12.25
N LYS A 660 54.45 -13.10 12.42
CA LYS A 660 55.27 -12.02 11.85
C LYS A 660 55.22 -12.02 10.32
N GLN A 661 55.29 -13.20 9.68
CA GLN A 661 55.19 -13.33 8.22
C GLN A 661 53.81 -12.91 7.68
N ILE A 662 52.73 -13.24 8.38
CA ILE A 662 51.37 -12.77 8.03
C ILE A 662 51.28 -11.25 8.17
N CYS A 663 51.84 -10.67 9.25
CA CYS A 663 51.88 -9.22 9.45
C CYS A 663 52.65 -8.51 8.32
N ALA A 664 53.82 -9.01 7.92
CA ALA A 664 54.61 -8.44 6.84
C ALA A 664 53.84 -8.46 5.50
N ASN A 665 53.25 -9.61 5.13
CA ASN A 665 52.45 -9.73 3.91
C ASN A 665 51.19 -8.86 3.94
N TYR A 666 50.57 -8.68 5.11
CA TYR A 666 49.42 -7.79 5.24
C TYR A 666 49.82 -6.32 5.11
N ALA A 667 50.96 -5.95 5.69
CA ALA A 667 51.53 -4.62 5.58
C ALA A 667 51.82 -4.24 4.12
N ASP A 668 52.38 -5.15 3.32
CA ASP A 668 52.60 -4.97 1.88
C ASP A 668 51.30 -4.73 1.10
N GLU A 669 50.23 -5.48 1.43
CA GLU A 669 48.93 -5.33 0.76
C GLU A 669 48.23 -4.01 1.14
N LEU A 670 48.35 -3.59 2.39
CA LEU A 670 47.88 -2.28 2.86
C LEU A 670 48.64 -1.14 2.20
N LEU A 671 49.96 -1.31 1.99
CA LEU A 671 50.80 -0.33 1.30
C LEU A 671 50.36 -0.13 -0.16
N LYS A 672 50.05 -1.23 -0.86
CA LYS A 672 49.46 -1.18 -2.22
C LYS A 672 48.08 -0.51 -2.25
N SER A 673 47.33 -0.63 -1.17
CA SER A 673 46.00 -0.04 -1.03
C SER A 673 46.03 1.42 -0.55
N HIS A 674 47.20 2.04 -0.46
CA HIS A 674 47.42 3.41 0.04
C HIS A 674 47.02 3.62 1.52
N MET A 675 46.85 2.54 2.30
CA MET A 675 46.56 2.58 3.73
C MET A 675 47.89 2.62 4.51
N TYR A 676 48.62 3.73 4.37
CA TYR A 676 50.01 3.85 4.84
C TYR A 676 50.17 3.71 6.35
N GLU A 677 49.25 4.26 7.14
CA GLU A 677 49.31 4.21 8.60
C GLU A 677 49.13 2.77 9.13
N GLU A 678 48.07 2.08 8.68
CA GLU A 678 47.84 0.68 9.06
C GLU A 678 48.97 -0.24 8.57
N SER A 679 49.54 0.04 7.39
CA SER A 679 50.71 -0.65 6.86
C SER A 679 51.93 -0.49 7.77
N GLY A 680 52.23 0.73 8.22
CA GLY A 680 53.32 1.00 9.16
C GLY A 680 53.16 0.25 10.48
N ILE A 681 51.93 0.21 11.03
CA ILE A 681 51.63 -0.55 12.26
C ILE A 681 51.92 -2.04 12.06
N MET A 682 51.51 -2.62 10.93
CA MET A 682 51.71 -4.04 10.65
C MET A 682 53.19 -4.38 10.39
N PHE A 683 53.96 -3.51 9.72
CA PHE A 683 55.41 -3.69 9.59
C PHE A 683 56.14 -3.61 10.93
N SER A 684 55.72 -2.69 11.80
CA SER A 684 56.27 -2.57 13.17
C SER A 684 56.01 -3.85 13.97
N LYS A 685 54.80 -4.41 13.90
CA LYS A 685 54.46 -5.71 14.52
C LYS A 685 55.24 -6.89 13.92
N ALA A 686 55.57 -6.84 12.63
CA ALA A 686 56.41 -7.85 11.99
C ALA A 686 57.90 -7.74 12.37
N GLY A 687 58.31 -6.67 13.06
CA GLY A 687 59.71 -6.37 13.38
C GLY A 687 60.50 -5.76 12.22
N SER A 688 59.84 -5.37 11.12
CA SER A 688 60.46 -4.75 9.95
C SER A 688 60.38 -3.22 10.06
N TYR A 689 61.21 -2.65 10.94
CA TYR A 689 61.14 -1.22 11.25
C TYR A 689 61.57 -0.31 10.08
N SER A 690 62.43 -0.76 9.17
CA SER A 690 62.80 0.00 7.96
C SER A 690 61.59 0.27 7.06
N ASN A 691 60.78 -0.76 6.81
CA ASN A 691 59.57 -0.66 6.00
C ASN A 691 58.47 0.11 6.75
N ALA A 692 58.39 -0.03 8.07
CA ALA A 692 57.49 0.74 8.91
C ALA A 692 57.76 2.25 8.83
N ILE A 693 59.04 2.65 8.91
CA ILE A 693 59.46 4.07 8.76
C ILE A 693 58.99 4.60 7.40
N ALA A 694 59.30 3.90 6.30
CA ALA A 694 58.89 4.33 4.96
C ALA A 694 57.36 4.48 4.81
N ALA A 695 56.58 3.61 5.46
CA ALA A 695 55.12 3.70 5.46
C ALA A 695 54.61 4.86 6.33
N PHE A 696 55.15 5.05 7.53
CA PHE A 696 54.73 6.14 8.43
C PHE A 696 55.15 7.53 7.94
N THR A 697 56.28 7.65 7.23
CA THR A 697 56.64 8.90 6.56
C THR A 697 55.59 9.29 5.52
N LYS A 698 55.11 8.33 4.72
CA LYS A 698 54.04 8.58 3.73
C LYS A 698 52.69 8.90 4.36
N SER A 699 52.40 8.40 5.56
CA SER A 699 51.18 8.77 6.30
C SER A 699 51.31 10.09 7.07
N GLY A 700 52.51 10.67 7.16
CA GLY A 700 52.79 11.85 7.97
C GLY A 700 52.69 11.59 9.48
N ASN A 701 52.82 10.34 9.94
CA ASN A 701 52.77 10.01 11.37
C ASN A 701 54.19 10.05 11.97
N TRP A 702 54.65 11.27 12.26
CA TRP A 702 56.03 11.54 12.64
C TRP A 702 56.45 10.89 13.97
N GLN A 703 55.52 10.75 14.92
CA GLN A 703 55.78 10.15 16.23
C GLN A 703 56.20 8.68 16.07
N GLU A 704 55.49 7.94 15.22
CA GLU A 704 55.80 6.54 14.93
C GLU A 704 57.08 6.39 14.12
N VAL A 705 57.41 7.33 13.22
CA VAL A 705 58.71 7.37 12.53
C VAL A 705 59.85 7.47 13.55
N ILE A 706 59.74 8.37 14.54
CA ILE A 706 60.74 8.57 15.59
C ILE A 706 60.83 7.34 16.52
N SER A 707 59.69 6.74 16.87
CA SER A 707 59.65 5.50 17.67
C SER A 707 60.29 4.33 16.93
N CYS A 708 60.07 4.20 15.62
CA CYS A 708 60.66 3.13 14.82
C CYS A 708 62.15 3.36 14.53
N SER A 709 62.58 4.61 14.31
CA SER A 709 64.00 4.96 14.06
C SER A 709 64.87 4.67 15.28
N THR A 710 64.37 4.97 16.48
CA THR A 710 65.04 4.66 17.76
C THR A 710 65.16 3.15 17.99
N LYS A 711 64.12 2.37 17.69
CA LYS A 711 64.15 0.90 17.76
C LYS A 711 65.13 0.26 16.76
N LEU A 712 65.26 0.84 15.57
CA LEU A 712 66.18 0.38 14.52
C LEU A 712 67.65 0.72 14.82
N LYS A 713 67.92 1.59 15.82
CA LYS A 713 69.27 2.05 16.22
C LYS A 713 70.06 2.67 15.07
N LEU A 714 69.42 3.55 14.30
CA LEU A 714 70.08 4.30 13.22
C LEU A 714 71.21 5.20 13.75
N THR A 715 72.16 5.54 12.88
CA THR A 715 73.26 6.44 13.23
C THR A 715 72.77 7.88 13.41
N SER A 716 73.50 8.70 14.17
CA SER A 716 73.10 10.10 14.43
C SER A 716 72.99 10.95 13.16
N GLN A 717 73.73 10.62 12.10
CA GLN A 717 73.65 11.31 10.81
C GLN A 717 72.36 10.95 10.06
N GLU A 718 72.06 9.66 9.92
CA GLU A 718 70.84 9.17 9.25
C GLU A 718 69.56 9.64 9.96
N ILE A 719 69.59 9.72 11.30
CA ILE A 719 68.48 10.23 12.10
C ILE A 719 68.22 11.71 11.79
N ASN A 720 69.28 12.52 11.73
CA ASN A 720 69.15 13.95 11.45
C ASN A 720 68.61 14.21 10.03
N GLU A 721 69.09 13.47 9.02
CA GLU A 721 68.57 13.58 7.66
C GLU A 721 67.10 13.18 7.57
N LEU A 722 66.71 12.07 8.22
CA LEU A 722 65.33 11.60 8.28
C LEU A 722 64.41 12.65 8.91
N TYR A 723 64.81 13.25 10.03
CA TYR A 723 64.00 14.24 10.75
C TYR A 723 63.92 15.58 10.01
N MET A 724 64.99 16.00 9.34
CA MET A 724 64.98 17.17 8.47
C MET A 724 63.97 17.01 7.32
N ASN A 725 64.00 15.85 6.63
CA ASN A 725 63.06 15.56 5.55
C ASN A 725 61.62 15.47 6.07
N LEU A 726 61.40 14.78 7.19
CA LEU A 726 60.08 14.64 7.81
C LEU A 726 59.48 15.99 8.22
N ALA A 727 60.29 16.89 8.78
CA ALA A 727 59.85 18.24 9.13
C ALA A 727 59.54 19.08 7.88
N SER A 728 60.30 18.92 6.80
CA SER A 728 60.02 19.53 5.49
C SER A 728 58.68 19.04 4.92
N ASP A 729 58.48 17.72 4.89
CA ASP A 729 57.25 17.08 4.39
C ASP A 729 56.01 17.55 5.18
N LEU A 730 56.12 17.66 6.51
CA LEU A 730 55.05 18.19 7.35
C LEU A 730 54.78 19.67 7.09
N THR A 731 55.81 20.45 6.78
CA THR A 731 55.67 21.87 6.39
C THR A 731 54.92 22.00 5.08
N GLU A 732 55.26 21.17 4.07
CA GLU A 732 54.52 21.09 2.80
C GLU A 732 53.05 20.65 3.02
N ALA A 733 52.82 19.74 3.96
CA ALA A 733 51.48 19.30 4.36
C ALA A 733 50.71 20.32 5.24
N LYS A 734 51.24 21.53 5.43
CA LYS A 734 50.68 22.61 6.27
C LYS A 734 50.52 22.27 7.76
N ARG A 735 51.24 21.27 8.27
CA ARG A 735 51.26 20.88 9.70
C ARG A 735 52.41 21.57 10.43
N PHE A 736 52.37 22.90 10.43
CA PHE A 736 53.48 23.76 10.85
C PHE A 736 53.87 23.61 12.34
N ARG A 737 52.89 23.44 13.24
CA ARG A 737 53.18 23.23 14.67
C ARG A 737 54.00 21.97 14.91
N GLU A 738 53.69 20.91 14.18
CA GLU A 738 54.34 19.61 14.33
C GLU A 738 55.73 19.63 13.70
N ALA A 739 55.89 20.25 12.52
CA ALA A 739 57.19 20.50 11.92
C ALA A 739 58.12 21.30 12.86
N ALA A 740 57.58 22.33 13.52
CA ALA A 740 58.33 23.14 14.48
C ALA A 740 58.81 22.34 15.70
N ILE A 741 57.98 21.42 16.22
CA ILE A 741 58.39 20.49 17.29
C ILE A 741 59.56 19.62 16.82
N ILE A 742 59.52 19.08 15.60
CA ILE A 742 60.61 18.26 15.07
C ILE A 742 61.90 19.07 14.92
N TYR A 743 61.80 20.28 14.34
CA TYR A 743 62.94 21.18 14.19
C TYR A 743 63.56 21.57 15.54
N MET A 744 62.73 21.82 16.56
CA MET A 744 63.18 22.25 17.88
C MET A 744 63.74 21.09 18.72
N ASP A 745 62.95 20.04 18.93
CA ASP A 745 63.26 18.99 19.92
C ASP A 745 64.26 17.96 19.40
N TYR A 746 64.20 17.65 18.09
CA TYR A 746 64.98 16.56 17.50
C TYR A 746 66.15 17.06 16.65
N VAL A 747 65.90 17.97 15.70
CA VAL A 747 66.95 18.55 14.84
C VAL A 747 67.77 19.62 15.58
N LYS A 748 67.18 20.27 16.60
CA LYS A 748 67.77 21.37 17.38
C LYS A 748 68.08 22.63 16.54
N ASN A 749 67.27 22.90 15.52
CA ASN A 749 67.32 24.12 14.71
C ASN A 749 66.13 25.04 15.02
N ILE A 750 66.37 26.01 15.89
CA ILE A 750 65.36 26.96 16.38
C ILE A 750 64.89 27.90 15.26
N GLU A 751 65.77 28.32 14.36
CA GLU A 751 65.45 29.25 13.28
C GLU A 751 64.45 28.64 12.30
N LEU A 752 64.66 27.39 11.88
CA LEU A 752 63.70 26.66 11.05
C LEU A 752 62.36 26.43 11.74
N ALA A 753 62.36 26.19 13.06
CA ALA A 753 61.12 26.08 13.83
C ALA A 753 60.33 27.39 13.84
N VAL A 754 61.00 28.54 14.02
CA VAL A 754 60.38 29.87 13.97
C VAL A 754 59.86 30.19 12.56
N ILE A 755 60.63 29.86 11.52
CA ILE A 755 60.20 30.03 10.12
C ILE A 755 58.92 29.21 9.85
N ALA A 756 58.88 27.94 10.26
CA ALA A 756 57.71 27.08 10.09
C ALA A 756 56.47 27.63 10.82
N LEU A 757 56.62 28.09 12.07
CA LEU A 757 55.51 28.69 12.84
C LEU A 757 55.02 30.01 12.25
N THR A 758 55.93 30.83 11.73
CA THR A 758 55.60 32.10 11.06
C THR A 758 54.80 31.83 9.78
N LEU A 759 55.22 30.85 8.96
CA LEU A 759 54.46 30.41 7.79
C LEU A 759 53.08 29.86 8.16
N GLY A 760 52.97 29.17 9.29
CA GLY A 760 51.72 28.65 9.82
C GLY A 760 50.83 29.65 10.55
N LYS A 761 51.21 30.94 10.60
CA LYS A 761 50.51 32.00 11.34
C LYS A 761 50.34 31.73 12.84
N VAL A 762 51.22 30.90 13.42
CA VAL A 762 51.20 30.55 14.85
C VAL A 762 52.15 31.46 15.61
N PHE A 763 51.89 32.76 15.55
CA PHE A 763 52.81 33.78 16.08
C PHE A 763 53.00 33.68 17.59
N SER A 764 51.95 33.35 18.35
CA SER A 764 52.02 33.20 19.80
C SER A 764 53.10 32.20 20.26
N GLU A 765 53.25 31.10 19.52
CA GLU A 765 54.24 30.07 19.80
C GLU A 765 55.63 30.49 19.31
N ALA A 766 55.70 31.18 18.17
CA ALA A 766 56.96 31.76 17.67
C ALA A 766 57.55 32.76 18.68
N PHE A 767 56.73 33.65 19.24
CA PHE A 767 57.15 34.57 20.33
C PHE A 767 57.69 33.81 21.53
N ARG A 768 56.96 32.78 22.01
CA ARG A 768 57.37 31.96 23.15
C ARG A 768 58.72 31.28 22.93
N ILE A 769 58.94 30.72 21.73
CA ILE A 769 60.18 30.02 21.38
C ILE A 769 61.36 31.00 21.29
N VAL A 770 61.16 32.17 20.69
CA VAL A 770 62.19 33.22 20.60
C VAL A 770 62.60 33.71 21.99
N GLU A 771 61.63 34.00 22.86
CA GLU A 771 61.88 34.41 24.25
C GLU A 771 62.58 33.30 25.05
N LEU A 772 62.12 32.05 24.91
CA LEU A 772 62.67 30.89 25.62
C LEU A 772 64.15 30.63 25.26
N HIS A 773 64.52 30.84 24.00
CA HIS A 773 65.89 30.60 23.51
C HIS A 773 66.74 31.87 23.41
N HIS A 774 66.24 33.02 23.88
CA HIS A 774 66.93 34.31 23.84
C HIS A 774 67.42 34.71 22.44
N ARG A 775 66.58 34.48 21.41
CA ARG A 775 66.87 34.75 19.98
C ARG A 775 66.09 35.95 19.45
N ASP A 776 66.22 37.10 20.10
CA ASP A 776 65.50 38.33 19.75
C ASP A 776 65.79 38.82 18.32
N ASP A 777 66.89 38.38 17.71
CA ASP A 777 67.20 38.59 16.30
C ASP A 777 66.08 38.08 15.37
N LEU A 778 65.52 36.89 15.68
CA LEU A 778 64.47 36.24 14.89
C LEU A 778 63.12 36.96 14.95
N LEU A 779 62.91 37.76 16.02
CA LEU A 779 61.73 38.60 16.15
C LEU A 779 61.70 39.65 15.03
N GLN A 780 62.84 40.29 14.76
CA GLN A 780 62.94 41.35 13.75
C GLN A 780 63.06 40.78 12.33
N THR A 781 63.74 39.65 12.14
CA THR A 781 63.99 39.09 10.80
C THR A 781 62.84 38.26 10.24
N HIS A 782 62.08 37.54 11.09
CA HIS A 782 61.03 36.62 10.62
C HIS A 782 59.64 36.94 11.16
N ILE A 783 59.49 37.10 12.49
CA ILE A 783 58.17 37.25 13.11
C ILE A 783 57.51 38.57 12.70
N LYS A 784 58.20 39.71 12.86
CA LYS A 784 57.63 41.03 12.53
C LYS A 784 57.27 41.15 11.04
N PRO A 785 58.12 40.77 10.06
CA PRO A 785 57.74 40.73 8.65
C PRO A 785 56.56 39.79 8.38
N GLY A 786 56.56 38.60 8.99
CA GLY A 786 55.49 37.61 8.83
C GLY A 786 54.12 38.11 9.31
N ILE A 787 54.07 38.81 10.45
CA ILE A 787 52.84 39.43 10.96
C ILE A 787 52.34 40.53 10.00
N LEU A 788 53.24 41.38 9.50
CA LEU A 788 52.87 42.46 8.58
C LEU A 788 52.37 41.93 7.23
N ASP A 789 52.96 40.86 6.71
CA ASP A 789 52.48 40.20 5.49
C ASP A 789 51.12 39.52 5.72
N ASP A 790 50.90 38.89 6.88
CA ASP A 790 49.60 38.34 7.23
C ASP A 790 48.51 39.42 7.37
N TYR A 791 48.86 40.57 7.94
CA TYR A 791 47.99 41.75 7.97
C TYR A 791 47.59 42.22 6.58
N ARG A 792 48.56 42.39 5.66
CA ARG A 792 48.28 42.81 4.27
C ARG A 792 47.36 41.83 3.56
N ASN A 793 47.62 40.52 3.71
CA ASN A 793 46.82 39.47 3.10
C ASN A 793 45.38 39.44 3.67
N THR A 794 45.25 39.52 4.99
CA THR A 794 43.96 39.49 5.68
C THR A 794 43.13 40.73 5.34
N LYS A 795 43.74 41.91 5.30
CA LYS A 795 43.08 43.16 4.87
C LYS A 795 42.60 43.10 3.43
N ALA A 796 43.42 42.59 2.52
CA ALA A 796 43.04 42.42 1.11
C ALA A 796 41.88 41.44 0.95
N GLN A 797 41.88 40.33 1.70
CA GLN A 797 40.78 39.36 1.71
C GLN A 797 39.47 39.98 2.20
N LEU A 798 39.49 40.70 3.33
CA LEU A 798 38.31 41.39 3.87
C LEU A 798 37.75 42.43 2.90
N SER A 799 38.63 43.22 2.27
CA SER A 799 38.22 44.22 1.27
C SER A 799 37.54 43.54 0.07
N SER A 800 38.09 42.42 -0.41
CA SER A 800 37.46 41.66 -1.51
C SER A 800 36.10 41.08 -1.12
N PHE A 801 35.94 40.59 0.11
CA PHE A 801 34.67 40.05 0.59
C PHE A 801 33.61 41.13 0.72
N ALA A 802 33.96 42.32 1.20
CA ALA A 802 33.06 43.46 1.23
C ALA A 802 32.58 43.84 -0.18
N GLU A 803 33.49 44.01 -1.14
CA GLU A 803 33.15 44.37 -2.53
C GLU A 803 32.23 43.33 -3.19
N ILE A 804 32.57 42.03 -3.05
CA ILE A 804 31.78 40.94 -3.64
C ILE A 804 30.40 40.85 -2.96
N PHE A 805 30.34 40.98 -1.63
CA PHE A 805 29.08 40.91 -0.88
C PHE A 805 28.11 42.01 -1.31
N THR A 806 28.56 43.27 -1.33
CA THR A 806 27.72 44.40 -1.73
C THR A 806 27.27 44.29 -3.19
N SER A 807 28.15 43.83 -4.10
CA SER A 807 27.83 43.64 -5.51
C SER A 807 26.79 42.54 -5.74
N GLN A 808 26.99 41.35 -5.15
CA GLN A 808 26.08 40.21 -5.29
C GLN A 808 24.73 40.46 -4.62
N LYS A 809 24.71 41.15 -3.48
CA LYS A 809 23.47 41.60 -2.82
C LYS A 809 22.63 42.47 -3.75
N LYS A 810 23.23 43.50 -4.36
CA LYS A 810 22.55 44.37 -5.33
C LYS A 810 22.01 43.57 -6.52
N ARG A 811 22.79 42.60 -7.03
CA ARG A 811 22.37 41.75 -8.15
C ARG A 811 21.18 40.86 -7.78
N LEU A 812 21.20 40.26 -6.59
CA LEU A 812 20.10 39.39 -6.12
C LEU A 812 18.76 40.14 -6.09
N ARG A 813 18.76 41.41 -5.68
CA ARG A 813 17.56 42.27 -5.74
C ARG A 813 17.02 42.40 -7.17
N VAL A 814 17.88 42.72 -8.14
CA VAL A 814 17.51 42.87 -9.56
C VAL A 814 16.94 41.57 -10.14
N VAL A 815 17.55 40.42 -9.83
CA VAL A 815 17.09 39.11 -10.34
C VAL A 815 15.69 38.76 -9.79
N ARG A 816 15.44 39.04 -8.51
CA ARG A 816 14.12 38.80 -7.90
C ARG A 816 13.03 39.70 -8.47
N GLU A 817 13.31 40.99 -8.67
CA GLU A 817 12.38 41.93 -9.29
C GLU A 817 12.00 41.48 -10.71
N LYS A 818 12.98 41.04 -11.51
CA LYS A 818 12.72 40.49 -12.86
C LYS A 818 11.86 39.23 -12.85
N LYS A 819 12.10 38.29 -11.92
CA LYS A 819 11.28 37.07 -11.78
C LYS A 819 9.83 37.39 -11.38
N LEU A 820 9.65 38.35 -10.47
CA LEU A 820 8.32 38.81 -10.05
C LEU A 820 7.53 39.47 -11.19
N LEU A 821 8.21 40.24 -12.06
CA LEU A 821 7.59 40.84 -13.25
C LEU A 821 7.18 39.77 -14.27
N GLN A 822 8.06 38.81 -14.58
CA GLN A 822 7.73 37.69 -15.48
C GLN A 822 6.57 36.83 -14.98
N SER A 823 6.48 36.60 -13.66
CA SER A 823 5.39 35.84 -13.07
C SER A 823 4.03 36.57 -13.12
N LYS A 824 4.02 37.91 -13.19
CA LYS A 824 2.79 38.71 -13.31
C LYS A 824 2.31 38.80 -14.76
N GLU A 825 3.23 38.91 -15.72
CA GLU A 825 2.88 38.97 -17.16
C GLU A 825 2.25 37.66 -17.69
N PHE A 826 2.54 36.51 -17.07
CA PHE A 826 1.93 35.22 -17.42
C PHE A 826 0.58 34.94 -16.71
N GLY A 827 0.17 35.78 -15.75
CA GLY A 827 -0.99 35.52 -14.87
C GLY A 827 -2.32 36.16 -15.29
N GLU A 828 -2.34 37.04 -16.29
CA GLU A 828 -3.55 37.69 -16.78
C GLU A 828 -3.94 37.16 -18.17
N GLY A 829 -4.81 36.14 -18.17
CA GLY A 829 -5.75 35.81 -19.25
C GLY A 829 -5.18 35.55 -20.64
N CYS A 830 -4.97 34.28 -21.00
CA CYS A 830 -5.15 33.87 -22.40
C CYS A 830 -5.56 32.40 -22.53
N ASP A 831 -6.67 32.24 -23.24
CA ASP A 831 -7.32 31.02 -23.69
C ASP A 831 -6.37 30.18 -24.56
N MET A 832 -6.36 28.86 -24.34
CA MET A 832 -5.47 27.95 -25.06
C MET A 832 -5.98 27.70 -26.49
N SER A 833 -5.66 28.60 -27.41
CA SER A 833 -5.61 28.29 -28.85
C SER A 833 -4.79 29.31 -29.63
N SER A 834 -3.55 28.96 -30.00
CA SER A 834 -2.93 29.24 -31.31
C SER A 834 -1.42 29.01 -31.25
N GLU A 835 -0.94 28.39 -32.32
CA GLU A 835 0.45 28.12 -32.62
C GLU A 835 1.27 29.42 -32.70
N HIS A 836 2.44 29.45 -32.04
CA HIS A 836 3.57 30.22 -32.56
C HIS A 836 4.90 29.49 -32.30
N ASP A 837 5.32 28.78 -33.35
CA ASP A 837 6.71 28.49 -33.66
C ASP A 837 7.48 29.81 -33.80
N SER A 838 8.42 30.05 -32.89
CA SER A 838 9.69 30.74 -33.15
C SER A 838 10.55 30.68 -31.90
N PHE A 839 11.42 29.67 -31.82
CA PHE A 839 12.86 29.83 -31.58
C PHE A 839 13.50 28.43 -31.53
N SER A 840 13.88 27.96 -32.72
CA SER A 840 14.87 26.90 -32.86
C SER A 840 16.26 27.48 -32.58
N GLU A 841 16.99 26.94 -31.61
CA GLU A 841 18.21 26.14 -31.86
C GLU A 841 18.87 25.66 -30.55
N CYS A 842 19.20 24.37 -30.55
CA CYS A 842 20.14 23.67 -29.67
C CYS A 842 19.68 23.24 -28.25
N SER A 843 18.90 22.16 -28.17
CA SER A 843 19.35 20.88 -27.56
C SER A 843 18.16 19.99 -27.20
N THR A 844 18.15 18.81 -27.81
CA THR A 844 17.23 17.70 -27.62
C THR A 844 17.10 17.26 -26.16
N VAL A 845 16.00 17.63 -25.50
CA VAL A 845 15.31 16.80 -24.49
C VAL A 845 13.82 17.07 -24.63
N THR A 846 13.12 16.14 -25.26
CA THR A 846 11.66 16.09 -25.36
C THR A 846 11.03 16.02 -23.98
N HIS A 847 10.11 16.94 -23.70
CA HIS A 847 9.15 16.84 -22.60
C HIS A 847 8.08 15.81 -22.94
N SER A 848 8.18 14.62 -22.35
CA SER A 848 7.11 13.64 -22.28
C SER A 848 6.49 13.66 -20.87
N TYR A 849 5.52 14.55 -20.65
CA TYR A 849 4.64 14.49 -19.47
C TYR A 849 3.43 13.60 -19.76
N ALA A 850 3.64 12.28 -19.72
CA ALA A 850 2.60 11.28 -19.52
C ALA A 850 3.27 9.92 -19.27
N GLY A 851 3.37 9.49 -18.00
CA GLY A 851 3.68 8.10 -17.66
C GLY A 851 4.81 7.89 -16.64
N SER A 852 4.47 7.16 -15.58
CA SER A 852 5.33 6.50 -14.58
C SER A 852 5.89 7.34 -13.41
N ARG A 853 5.06 7.49 -12.37
CA ARG A 853 5.54 7.62 -10.98
C ARG A 853 5.83 6.22 -10.44
N THR A 854 6.98 5.65 -10.78
CA THR A 854 7.64 4.58 -10.00
C THR A 854 8.99 4.25 -10.62
N THR A 855 10.08 4.72 -10.01
CA THR A 855 11.34 3.95 -9.83
C THR A 855 12.34 4.80 -9.06
N ASN A 856 12.42 4.55 -7.74
CA ASN A 856 13.61 4.87 -6.95
C ASN A 856 14.76 3.96 -7.42
N ARG A 857 15.56 4.41 -8.39
CA ARG A 857 16.86 3.80 -8.70
C ARG A 857 17.95 4.86 -8.70
N THR A 858 18.73 4.85 -7.63
CA THR A 858 20.00 5.55 -7.44
C THR A 858 21.07 5.00 -8.40
N PHE A 859 21.12 5.54 -9.63
CA PHE A 859 22.30 5.43 -10.48
C PHE A 859 22.56 6.77 -11.17
N ARG A 860 23.14 7.71 -10.43
CA ARG A 860 23.81 8.86 -11.02
C ARG A 860 25.29 8.78 -10.65
N SER A 861 26.15 8.63 -11.65
CA SER A 861 27.60 8.68 -11.43
C SER A 861 27.97 10.04 -10.80
N ALA A 862 28.95 10.04 -9.89
CA ALA A 862 29.43 11.26 -9.23
C ALA A 862 29.77 12.38 -10.22
N LYS A 863 30.16 12.02 -11.46
CA LYS A 863 30.47 12.95 -12.56
C LYS A 863 29.24 13.71 -13.06
N ASN A 864 28.08 13.05 -13.19
CA ASN A 864 26.83 13.71 -13.59
C ASN A 864 26.23 14.56 -12.47
N LYS A 865 26.34 14.12 -11.21
CA LYS A 865 25.96 14.92 -10.04
C LYS A 865 26.76 16.23 -9.97
N ARG A 866 28.08 16.15 -10.11
CA ARG A 866 28.97 17.33 -10.16
C ARG A 866 28.66 18.27 -11.33
N LYS A 867 28.30 17.74 -12.51
CA LYS A 867 27.93 18.56 -13.68
C LYS A 867 26.62 19.33 -13.44
N GLN A 868 25.66 18.71 -12.75
CA GLN A 868 24.39 19.34 -12.40
C GLN A 868 24.56 20.39 -11.29
N GLU A 869 25.32 20.09 -10.24
CA GLU A 869 25.67 21.05 -9.16
C GLU A 869 26.38 22.29 -9.72
N ARG A 870 27.31 22.11 -10.68
CA ARG A 870 27.99 23.23 -11.36
C ARG A 870 27.05 24.13 -12.16
N LYS A 871 25.99 23.58 -12.74
CA LYS A 871 24.97 24.38 -13.46
C LYS A 871 24.08 25.15 -12.48
N LEU A 872 23.79 24.56 -11.32
CA LEU A 872 22.96 25.17 -10.28
C LEU A 872 23.69 26.34 -9.57
N LEU A 873 25.00 26.19 -9.34
CA LEU A 873 25.84 27.18 -8.66
C LEU A 873 26.55 28.16 -9.62
N SER A 874 26.04 28.31 -10.84
CA SER A 874 26.62 29.19 -11.85
C SER A 874 26.23 30.65 -11.59
N LEU A 875 27.21 31.49 -11.24
CA LEU A 875 27.03 32.95 -11.08
C LEU A 875 26.94 33.73 -12.42
N LYS A 876 26.75 33.03 -13.55
CA LYS A 876 26.59 33.67 -14.86
C LYS A 876 25.26 34.42 -14.93
N GLU A 877 25.33 35.70 -15.27
CA GLU A 877 24.16 36.55 -15.48
C GLU A 877 23.20 35.98 -16.54
N GLY A 878 21.91 35.93 -16.20
CA GLY A 878 20.85 35.40 -17.05
C GLY A 878 20.67 33.89 -16.97
N SER A 879 21.38 33.19 -16.07
CA SER A 879 21.17 31.75 -15.89
C SER A 879 19.86 31.46 -15.14
N PRO A 880 19.17 30.33 -15.44
CA PRO A 880 17.87 30.02 -14.82
C PRO A 880 17.87 29.94 -13.28
N TYR A 881 19.03 29.61 -12.68
CA TYR A 881 19.22 29.40 -11.24
C TYR A 881 20.14 30.46 -10.60
N GLU A 882 20.31 31.61 -11.26
CA GLU A 882 21.21 32.68 -10.83
C GLU A 882 20.93 33.17 -9.39
N ASP A 883 19.67 33.24 -8.99
CA ASP A 883 19.24 33.60 -7.63
C ASP A 883 19.73 32.62 -6.56
N LEU A 884 19.63 31.31 -6.83
CA LEU A 884 20.11 30.27 -5.91
C LEU A 884 21.64 30.25 -5.83
N ALA A 885 22.34 30.48 -6.94
CA ALA A 885 23.79 30.59 -6.97
C ALA A 885 24.29 31.80 -6.15
N LEU A 886 23.61 32.95 -6.26
CA LEU A 886 23.92 34.15 -5.49
C LEU A 886 23.69 33.94 -3.98
N ILE A 887 22.59 33.29 -3.59
CA ILE A 887 22.31 32.96 -2.18
C ILE A 887 23.42 32.06 -1.60
N ALA A 888 23.84 31.03 -2.35
CA ALA A 888 24.92 30.13 -1.90
C ALA A 888 26.28 30.86 -1.77
N SER A 889 26.59 31.76 -2.69
CA SER A 889 27.80 32.59 -2.64
C SER A 889 27.79 33.54 -1.44
N LEU A 890 26.67 34.25 -1.21
CA LEU A 890 26.49 35.14 -0.05
C LEU A 890 26.55 34.38 1.29
N HIS A 891 25.98 33.17 1.35
CA HIS A 891 26.11 32.30 2.52
C HIS A 891 27.57 31.94 2.80
N ASN A 892 28.35 31.54 1.77
CA ASN A 892 29.76 31.20 1.94
C ASN A 892 30.61 32.40 2.39
N ILE A 893 30.36 33.59 1.84
CA ILE A 893 31.05 34.82 2.27
C ILE A 893 30.74 35.11 3.74
N ALA A 894 29.47 35.01 4.15
CA ALA A 894 29.08 35.21 5.54
C ALA A 894 29.74 34.21 6.49
N THR A 895 29.79 32.93 6.12
CA THR A 895 30.49 31.89 6.90
C THR A 895 31.99 32.16 7.00
N ASN A 896 32.65 32.47 5.88
CA ASN A 896 34.09 32.76 5.88
C ASN A 896 34.45 34.00 6.70
N CYS A 897 33.66 35.08 6.62
CA CYS A 897 33.89 36.28 7.44
C CYS A 897 33.76 35.97 8.94
N PHE A 898 32.86 35.06 9.30
CA PHE A 898 32.72 34.60 10.69
C PHE A 898 33.91 33.75 11.13
N GLU A 899 34.38 32.80 10.31
CA GLU A 899 35.58 32.01 10.60
C GLU A 899 36.83 32.90 10.76
N MET A 900 36.95 33.97 9.97
CA MET A 900 38.04 34.94 10.08
C MET A 900 38.06 35.71 11.42
N THR A 901 36.99 35.70 12.22
CA THR A 901 36.98 36.39 13.53
C THR A 901 38.04 35.84 14.49
N THR A 902 38.34 34.54 14.45
CA THR A 902 39.39 33.94 15.28
C THR A 902 40.77 34.33 14.78
N ASP A 903 40.96 34.32 13.46
CA ASP A 903 42.25 34.63 12.84
C ASP A 903 42.61 36.11 13.02
N VAL A 904 41.65 37.01 12.77
CA VAL A 904 41.81 38.46 12.99
C VAL A 904 42.09 38.76 14.46
N ARG A 905 41.48 38.04 15.40
CA ARG A 905 41.77 38.21 16.83
C ARG A 905 43.21 37.83 17.17
N GLU A 906 43.68 36.66 16.74
CA GLU A 906 45.06 36.22 17.02
C GLU A 906 46.10 37.11 16.32
N LEU A 907 45.79 37.58 15.12
CA LEU A 907 46.61 38.55 14.41
C LEU A 907 46.64 39.90 15.12
N ASN A 908 45.51 40.42 15.58
CA ASN A 908 45.45 41.68 16.34
C ASN A 908 46.23 41.60 17.65
N LYS A 909 46.17 40.46 18.36
CA LYS A 909 47.03 40.25 19.55
C LYS A 909 48.51 40.33 19.19
N SER A 910 48.88 39.78 18.03
CA SER A 910 50.27 39.76 17.54
C SER A 910 50.73 41.15 17.08
N LEU A 911 49.85 41.92 16.41
CA LEU A 911 50.08 43.32 16.02
C LEU A 911 50.26 44.24 17.24
N VAL A 912 49.43 44.08 18.27
CA VAL A 912 49.58 44.82 19.53
C VAL A 912 50.92 44.50 20.19
N LYS A 913 51.33 43.22 20.20
CA LYS A 913 52.64 42.82 20.77
C LYS A 913 53.85 43.45 20.06
N ILE A 914 53.73 43.80 18.78
CA ILE A 914 54.81 44.48 18.03
C ILE A 914 54.68 46.00 18.02
N ASN A 915 53.77 46.57 18.82
CA ASN A 915 53.45 48.01 18.91
C ASN A 915 52.94 48.61 17.58
N GLU A 916 52.10 47.87 16.85
CA GLU A 916 51.42 48.32 15.63
C GLU A 916 49.89 48.38 15.85
N GLU A 917 49.46 49.07 16.91
CA GLU A 917 48.05 49.09 17.33
C GLU A 917 47.11 49.72 16.28
N ALA A 918 47.60 50.71 15.53
CA ALA A 918 46.82 51.38 14.49
C ALA A 918 46.40 50.42 13.36
N LEU A 919 47.26 49.47 12.99
CA LEU A 919 46.94 48.44 11.98
C LEU A 919 45.92 47.44 12.52
N ALA A 920 46.02 47.10 13.81
CA ALA A 920 45.09 46.19 14.48
C ALA A 920 43.68 46.82 14.63
N GLU A 921 43.61 48.11 14.96
CA GLU A 921 42.35 48.87 15.02
C GLU A 921 41.68 48.92 13.65
N GLU A 922 42.44 49.21 12.58
CA GLU A 922 41.91 49.22 11.22
C GLU A 922 41.31 47.86 10.83
N LEU A 923 42.02 46.77 11.12
CA LEU A 923 41.57 45.42 10.78
C LEU A 923 40.29 45.04 11.56
N GLN A 924 40.24 45.37 12.85
CA GLN A 924 39.08 45.13 13.70
C GLN A 924 37.85 45.89 13.19
N LYS A 925 38.01 47.16 12.85
CA LYS A 925 36.94 48.02 12.33
C LYS A 925 36.41 47.55 10.98
N ASN A 926 37.30 47.12 10.08
CA ASN A 926 36.91 46.61 8.76
C ASN A 926 36.06 45.33 8.87
N LEU A 927 36.47 44.38 9.72
CA LEU A 927 35.68 43.15 9.93
C LEU A 927 34.36 43.44 10.67
N GLU A 928 34.36 44.31 11.67
CA GLU A 928 33.14 44.71 12.38
C GLU A 928 32.11 45.35 11.44
N THR A 929 32.57 46.26 10.58
CA THR A 929 31.70 46.92 9.59
C THR A 929 31.07 45.91 8.64
N LEU A 930 31.86 44.95 8.14
CA LEU A 930 31.39 43.91 7.23
C LEU A 930 30.41 42.93 7.92
N LEU A 931 30.68 42.50 9.14
CA LEU A 931 29.78 41.62 9.90
C LEU A 931 28.43 42.30 10.18
N LYS A 932 28.45 43.60 10.49
CA LYS A 932 27.23 44.39 10.67
C LYS A 932 26.43 44.50 9.38
N GLU A 933 27.09 44.76 8.25
CA GLU A 933 26.43 44.79 6.93
C GLU A 933 25.79 43.43 6.57
N ILE A 934 26.44 42.33 6.92
CA ILE A 934 25.91 40.97 6.71
C ILE A 934 24.66 40.74 7.58
N GLU A 935 24.71 41.13 8.86
CA GLU A 935 23.59 40.97 9.80
C GLU A 935 22.35 41.76 9.35
N ASP A 936 22.54 43.04 9.01
CA ASP A 936 21.49 43.94 8.53
C ASP A 936 20.86 43.44 7.21
N SER A 937 21.61 42.67 6.42
CA SER A 937 21.17 42.13 5.13
C SER A 937 20.44 40.79 5.22
N LYS A 938 20.38 40.13 6.39
CA LYS A 938 19.83 38.77 6.51
C LYS A 938 18.37 38.67 6.06
N ALA A 939 17.52 39.59 6.50
CA ALA A 939 16.10 39.61 6.15
C ALA A 939 15.86 39.87 4.66
N GLU A 940 16.78 40.58 3.99
CA GLU A 940 16.71 40.85 2.56
C GLU A 940 17.17 39.64 1.72
N ILE A 941 18.19 38.91 2.18
CA ILE A 941 18.77 37.79 1.44
C ILE A 941 17.96 36.49 1.66
N TRP A 942 17.59 36.16 2.90
CA TRP A 942 16.86 34.93 3.25
C TRP A 942 15.41 35.24 3.64
N THR A 943 14.52 35.29 2.65
CA THR A 943 13.10 35.60 2.84
C THR A 943 12.29 34.39 3.35
N ALA A 944 11.18 34.65 4.05
CA ALA A 944 10.31 33.60 4.61
C ALA A 944 9.72 32.66 3.53
N ASP A 945 9.50 33.16 2.32
CA ASP A 945 8.99 32.39 1.17
C ASP A 945 9.95 31.26 0.72
N LEU A 946 11.25 31.40 1.00
CA LEU A 946 12.23 30.34 0.73
C LEU A 946 12.14 29.18 1.74
N LEU A 947 11.55 29.43 2.92
CA LEU A 947 11.40 28.49 4.02
C LEU A 947 10.01 27.83 4.05
N SER A 948 9.02 28.41 3.36
CA SER A 948 7.65 27.90 3.26
C SER A 948 7.49 26.71 2.31
N GLY A 949 8.41 25.75 2.40
CA GLY A 949 8.15 24.35 2.03
C GLY A 949 7.36 23.59 3.09
N LYS A 950 6.88 24.26 4.15
CA LYS A 950 5.94 23.70 5.12
C LYS A 950 4.51 23.95 4.65
N GLN A 951 3.86 22.90 4.17
CA GLN A 951 2.42 22.86 3.94
C GLN A 951 1.68 23.26 5.22
N VAL A 952 1.01 24.42 5.20
CA VAL A 952 0.10 24.83 6.28
C VAL A 952 -1.26 24.17 6.00
N TYR A 953 -1.48 22.97 6.54
CA TYR A 953 -2.83 22.42 6.69
C TYR A 953 -3.22 22.56 8.16
N GLY A 954 -3.90 23.65 8.47
CA GLY A 954 -4.51 23.90 9.77
C GLY A 954 -6.00 24.26 9.61
N PRO A 955 -6.81 24.12 10.68
CA PRO A 955 -8.25 24.36 10.65
C PRO A 955 -8.66 25.80 10.33
N GLU A 956 -7.72 26.74 10.26
CA GLU A 956 -7.94 28.15 9.88
C GLU A 956 -7.60 28.47 8.41
N ALA A 957 -7.18 27.48 7.61
CA ALA A 957 -6.80 27.71 6.22
C ALA A 957 -8.04 27.92 5.32
N THR A 958 -8.16 29.10 4.72
CA THR A 958 -9.23 29.43 3.75
C THR A 958 -8.98 28.79 2.39
N SER A 959 -10.03 28.56 1.61
CA SER A 959 -9.95 28.00 0.25
C SER A 959 -9.00 28.77 -0.67
N ASN A 960 -8.92 30.10 -0.49
CA ASN A 960 -7.97 30.96 -1.22
C ASN A 960 -6.52 30.74 -0.79
N SER A 961 -6.26 30.48 0.50
CA SER A 961 -4.91 30.14 0.98
C SER A 961 -4.43 28.78 0.47
N ILE A 962 -5.35 27.83 0.30
CA ILE A 962 -5.07 26.51 -0.27
C ILE A 962 -4.83 26.63 -1.78
N ALA A 963 -5.67 27.37 -2.51
CA ALA A 963 -5.49 27.61 -3.94
C ALA A 963 -4.17 28.36 -4.25
N ALA A 964 -3.80 29.35 -3.42
CA ALA A 964 -2.53 30.06 -3.51
C ALA A 964 -1.32 29.13 -3.25
N SER A 965 -1.45 28.17 -2.32
CA SER A 965 -0.41 27.18 -2.06
C SER A 965 -0.19 26.20 -3.22
N PHE A 966 -1.25 25.88 -3.98
CA PHE A 966 -1.15 25.08 -5.20
C PHE A 966 -0.48 25.85 -6.36
N ALA A 967 -0.79 27.13 -6.53
CA ALA A 967 -0.11 27.99 -7.52
C ALA A 967 1.38 28.23 -7.18
N GLN A 968 1.74 28.31 -5.90
CA GLN A 968 3.13 28.42 -5.44
C GLN A 968 3.94 27.12 -5.58
N SER A 969 3.26 25.96 -5.66
CA SER A 969 3.93 24.65 -5.71
C SER A 969 4.75 24.40 -6.98
N GLU A 970 4.46 25.10 -8.09
CA GLU A 970 5.27 25.03 -9.31
C GLU A 970 6.66 25.67 -9.12
N ASN A 971 6.74 26.77 -8.35
CA ASN A 971 8.01 27.44 -8.00
C ASN A 971 8.79 26.73 -6.87
N ALA A 972 8.10 25.99 -5.99
CA ALA A 972 8.73 25.21 -4.91
C ALA A 972 9.53 24.00 -5.42
N SER A 973 9.36 23.60 -6.68
CA SER A 973 10.05 22.44 -7.27
C SER A 973 11.58 22.63 -7.40
N VAL A 974 12.06 23.88 -7.40
CA VAL A 974 13.47 24.22 -7.68
C VAL A 974 14.32 24.33 -6.41
N THR A 975 13.74 24.69 -5.27
CA THR A 975 14.46 24.88 -3.99
C THR A 975 14.99 23.57 -3.39
N HIS A 976 14.37 22.42 -3.73
CA HIS A 976 14.88 21.08 -3.38
C HIS A 976 16.19 20.69 -4.09
N LEU A 977 16.63 21.45 -5.09
CA LEU A 977 17.84 21.15 -5.87
C LEU A 977 19.14 21.64 -5.21
N ILE A 978 19.06 22.54 -4.22
CA ILE A 978 20.21 23.05 -3.46
C ILE A 978 20.20 22.53 -2.02
N ASN A 979 21.35 22.52 -1.35
CA ASN A 979 21.42 22.10 0.06
C ASN A 979 20.53 23.01 0.91
N PRO A 980 19.53 22.47 1.64
CA PRO A 980 18.57 23.27 2.42
C PRO A 980 19.24 24.20 3.45
N ARG A 981 20.45 23.85 3.93
CA ARG A 981 21.21 24.70 4.85
C ARG A 981 21.58 26.05 4.26
N LEU A 982 21.80 26.14 2.95
CA LEU A 982 22.18 27.40 2.29
C LEU A 982 21.00 28.38 2.13
N LEU A 983 19.77 27.87 2.25
CA LEU A 983 18.53 28.65 2.19
C LEU A 983 18.11 29.21 3.55
N ILE A 984 18.84 28.87 4.60
CA ILE A 984 18.71 29.43 5.95
C ILE A 984 19.91 30.37 6.14
N PRO A 985 19.76 31.53 6.79
CA PRO A 985 20.90 32.35 7.15
C PRO A 985 21.87 31.51 8.01
N PRO A 986 23.20 31.62 7.82
CA PRO A 986 24.14 30.91 8.66
C PRO A 986 23.91 31.30 10.12
N GLU A 987 23.82 30.30 11.01
CA GLU A 987 23.75 30.51 12.45
C GLU A 987 25.07 31.11 12.93
N LEU A 988 25.17 32.43 12.88
CA LEU A 988 26.25 33.16 13.53
C LEU A 988 26.05 32.96 15.03
N GLN A 989 26.74 31.98 15.62
CA GLN A 989 26.85 31.91 17.06
C GLN A 989 27.43 33.26 17.50
N ASN A 990 26.66 34.03 18.28
CA ASN A 990 27.19 35.25 18.90
C ASN A 990 28.48 34.84 19.61
N ASN A 991 29.63 35.22 19.06
CA ASN A 991 30.93 35.06 19.69
C ASN A 991 31.31 36.45 20.24
N PRO A 992 30.73 36.89 21.37
CA PRO A 992 30.76 38.28 21.84
C PRO A 992 32.15 38.76 22.29
N ARG A 993 33.23 38.04 21.97
CA ARG A 993 34.57 38.27 22.52
C ARG A 993 35.71 38.20 21.50
N TRP A 994 35.46 38.30 20.20
CA TRP A 994 36.56 38.29 19.21
C TRP A 994 37.32 39.63 19.17
N GLN A 995 36.63 40.74 19.40
CA GLN A 995 37.23 42.08 19.49
C GLN A 995 38.16 42.20 20.70
N LEU A 996 39.26 42.93 20.55
CA LEU A 996 40.11 43.34 21.65
C LEU A 996 39.59 44.68 22.20
N GLU A 997 39.20 44.71 23.47
CA GLU A 997 38.70 45.93 24.14
C GLU A 997 39.71 47.08 24.10
N ILE A 998 41.01 46.76 24.18
CA ILE A 998 42.11 47.74 24.09
C ILE A 998 42.18 48.46 22.74
N LEU A 999 41.48 47.97 21.70
CA LEU A 999 41.44 48.55 20.36
C LEU A 999 40.08 49.20 20.04
N LYS A 1000 39.14 49.27 20.99
CA LYS A 1000 37.87 49.96 20.79
C LYS A 1000 38.07 51.46 21.02
N SER A 1001 37.83 52.26 19.97
CA SER A 1001 37.77 53.71 20.07
C SER A 1001 36.43 54.23 20.56
#